data_AF-A0A937AKL7-F1
#
_entry.id   AF-A0A937AKL7-F1
#
_cell.length_a   1.000
_cell.length_b   1.000
_cell.length_c   1.000
_cell.angle_alpha   90.00
_cell.angle_beta   90.00
_cell.angle_gamma   90.00
#
_symmetry.space_group_name_H-M   'P 1'
#
loop_
_entity.id
_entity.type
_entity.pdbx_description
1 polymer ?
#
loop_
_entity_poly.entity_id
_entity_poly.type
_entity_poly.pdbx_seq_one_letter_code
_entity_poly.pdbx_strand_id
1 'polypeptide(L)'
;MSIPPSPLEAKVMIDEPGSDQRPQFLGHPRGLALLFLVEMWERFSYYGMRGLLVLYLTAALAAHQLGPGVYTNTLQIEQTLDRTKDEKDQKIQHPTFVSKLPMNIAVGGKALPESAKPEASVQMPDLEKDEKASVATAPMPGEAPLKFVRLKEVDDPKHPGRKTWVPTDEVGLSTVGFVDSSDRGKGEAVRYRVVNPTDRKVKLVMQLDRPFPPEEQAKRIEAFKAEKKDLPADELAKELKTFEGKPNPNYKTFFTVNDATSVITTTIGPDSKRDPEDEPYDIVIDYNRLDSGRSWIKADSGKLYGWYTGMAYLLPILGGLIADKLIGTHRSMIVGGILIALGHIVLGISGIGAWALDETGMAIFISGLALITIGTGHFKPSVSVMVGELYPPNDPRRESAFSIFYMGINIGAFSCNLVCGTLALTVGWHYGFAAAAVGMIAGLVIYLIGKPLYLQGIGETTSPHRNKAWMFLPLGLIAAAFVGWLFHIGTLRQIHTFVSDPLVYLIIAVLAISYAVWFIASQLPGDRGPVATIFIYMLFNAVFWLAFEQAGSSLTTFTDERTSRMITAFDWKVPTTWFQSVNPALIILLAPIFGVFWAWMLRKGKSIPQPGKIGLGLIFVGLGYVVMVMAALKLNTGLSKVSMVYICGCYFLHTVGEVILSPTGLSYVAKTAPKKAMSSLMGIWFLSSFVAGLMAGNLSGLVDPIITGEVKLPWNIGGEADFYLLFVLTSCGAGLLIILVSPLLTMLQRDRKH
;
A
#
# COMPACT_ATOMS: atom_id res chain seq x y z
N MET A 1 -55.90 29.89 -6.40
CA MET A 1 -54.60 30.05 -5.72
C MET A 1 -54.84 29.88 -4.23
N SER A 2 -54.51 28.72 -3.68
CA SER A 2 -54.58 28.48 -2.23
C SER A 2 -53.33 29.05 -1.57
N ILE A 3 -53.54 29.89 -0.55
CA ILE A 3 -52.47 30.51 0.24
C ILE A 3 -51.71 29.38 0.98
N PRO A 4 -50.37 29.36 0.97
CA PRO A 4 -49.62 28.37 1.73
C PRO A 4 -49.86 28.56 3.25
N PRO A 5 -49.95 27.47 4.03
CA PRO A 5 -50.25 27.54 5.45
C PRO A 5 -49.16 28.30 6.21
N SER A 6 -49.58 28.98 7.28
CA SER A 6 -48.69 29.72 8.16
C SER A 6 -47.70 28.77 8.87
N PRO A 7 -46.54 29.28 9.34
CA PRO A 7 -45.55 28.46 10.06
C PRO A 7 -46.12 27.76 11.30
N LEU A 8 -47.17 28.30 11.92
CA LEU A 8 -47.88 27.69 13.04
C LEU A 8 -48.80 26.55 12.60
N GLU A 9 -49.54 26.70 11.50
CA GLU A 9 -50.37 25.63 10.94
C GLU A 9 -49.53 24.49 10.38
N ALA A 10 -48.37 24.80 9.80
CA ALA A 10 -47.38 23.80 9.39
C ALA A 10 -46.82 23.02 10.58
N LYS A 11 -46.76 23.63 11.78
CA LYS A 11 -46.26 22.99 13.00
C LYS A 11 -47.32 22.12 13.67
N VAL A 12 -48.58 22.57 13.68
CA VAL A 12 -49.72 21.78 14.21
C VAL A 12 -50.01 20.56 13.34
N MET A 13 -49.83 20.63 12.02
CA MET A 13 -49.94 19.47 11.13
C MET A 13 -48.85 18.40 11.34
N ILE A 14 -47.76 18.71 12.05
CA ILE A 14 -46.67 17.75 12.34
C ILE A 14 -46.96 16.94 13.62
N ASP A 15 -47.83 17.43 14.51
CA ASP A 15 -48.05 16.86 15.84
C ASP A 15 -49.25 15.88 15.92
N GLU A 16 -50.01 15.67 14.83
CA GLU A 16 -51.03 14.60 14.79
C GLU A 16 -50.41 13.25 14.33
N PRO A 17 -50.58 12.15 15.09
CA PRO A 17 -50.08 10.84 14.68
C PRO A 17 -50.90 10.32 13.47
N GLY A 18 -50.36 10.50 12.26
CA GLY A 18 -50.93 9.96 11.02
C GLY A 18 -51.18 10.98 9.89
N SER A 19 -50.88 12.27 10.08
CA SER A 19 -51.28 13.33 9.15
C SER A 19 -50.20 13.86 8.19
N ASP A 20 -48.95 13.36 8.22
CA ASP A 20 -47.94 13.78 7.23
C ASP A 20 -48.26 13.13 5.86
N GLN A 21 -49.18 13.77 5.11
CA GLN A 21 -49.61 13.39 3.76
C GLN A 21 -48.50 13.51 2.70
N ARG A 22 -47.27 13.87 3.10
CA ARG A 22 -46.12 13.91 2.22
C ARG A 22 -45.65 12.47 1.94
N PRO A 23 -45.45 12.09 0.67
CA PRO A 23 -45.08 10.71 0.35
C PRO A 23 -43.77 10.31 1.03
N GLN A 24 -43.75 9.17 1.71
CA GLN A 24 -42.64 8.76 2.56
C GLN A 24 -41.63 7.89 1.79
N PHE A 25 -40.36 7.91 2.18
CA PHE A 25 -39.32 7.02 1.65
C PHE A 25 -39.16 5.84 2.60
N LEU A 26 -39.65 4.65 2.22
CA LEU A 26 -39.63 3.44 3.08
C LEU A 26 -40.29 3.66 4.46
N GLY A 27 -41.31 4.53 4.56
CA GLY A 27 -41.95 4.91 5.85
C GLY A 27 -41.19 5.98 6.66
N HIS A 28 -40.16 6.59 6.07
CA HIS A 28 -39.35 7.64 6.66
C HIS A 28 -39.55 9.01 5.97
N PRO A 29 -39.20 10.12 6.64
CA PRO A 29 -39.16 11.44 6.02
C PRO A 29 -38.32 11.44 4.73
N ARG A 30 -38.78 12.14 3.68
CA ARG A 30 -38.07 12.24 2.40
C ARG A 30 -36.64 12.76 2.51
N GLY A 31 -36.37 13.58 3.54
CA GLY A 31 -35.02 14.04 3.86
C GLY A 31 -34.03 12.89 4.06
N LEU A 32 -34.49 11.72 4.54
CA LEU A 32 -33.65 10.53 4.68
C LEU A 32 -33.14 10.04 3.32
N ALA A 33 -33.99 10.02 2.28
CA ALA A 33 -33.59 9.61 0.94
C ALA A 33 -32.50 10.53 0.37
N LEU A 34 -32.63 11.84 0.61
CA LEU A 34 -31.65 12.83 0.20
C LEU A 34 -30.30 12.60 0.90
N LEU A 35 -30.32 12.48 2.23
CA LEU A 35 -29.09 12.28 3.02
C LEU A 35 -28.44 10.91 2.71
N PHE A 36 -29.25 9.88 2.48
CA PHE A 36 -28.80 8.57 2.02
C PHE A 36 -28.03 8.66 0.70
N LEU A 37 -28.58 9.34 -0.32
CA LEU A 37 -27.93 9.45 -1.64
C LEU A 37 -26.63 10.25 -1.54
N VAL A 38 -26.63 11.32 -0.75
CA VAL A 38 -25.48 12.20 -0.56
C VAL A 38 -24.34 11.47 0.16
N GLU A 39 -24.67 10.70 1.20
CA GLU A 39 -23.70 9.83 1.87
C GLU A 39 -23.21 8.72 0.94
N MET A 40 -24.08 8.08 0.16
CA MET A 40 -23.69 7.05 -0.81
C MET A 40 -22.65 7.58 -1.80
N TRP A 41 -22.83 8.81 -2.30
CA TRP A 41 -21.88 9.44 -3.23
C TRP A 41 -20.56 9.85 -2.56
N GLU A 42 -20.58 10.32 -1.31
CA GLU A 42 -19.31 10.55 -0.58
C GLU A 42 -18.56 9.24 -0.35
N ARG A 43 -19.28 8.16 -0.02
CA ARG A 43 -18.69 6.84 0.22
C ARG A 43 -18.19 6.21 -1.05
N PHE A 44 -18.86 6.48 -2.18
CA PHE A 44 -18.32 6.18 -3.48
C PHE A 44 -16.93 6.82 -3.63
N SER A 45 -16.78 8.12 -3.39
CA SER A 45 -15.47 8.77 -3.50
C SER A 45 -14.42 8.23 -2.50
N TYR A 46 -14.76 8.13 -1.22
CA TYR A 46 -13.83 7.72 -0.15
C TYR A 46 -13.28 6.30 -0.33
N TYR A 47 -14.15 5.33 -0.61
CA TYR A 47 -13.72 3.92 -0.74
C TYR A 47 -12.92 3.67 -2.01
N GLY A 48 -13.11 4.48 -3.06
CA GLY A 48 -12.25 4.45 -4.24
C GLY A 48 -10.78 4.69 -3.89
N MET A 49 -10.52 5.64 -2.99
CA MET A 49 -9.17 5.88 -2.49
C MET A 49 -8.64 4.73 -1.66
N ARG A 50 -9.46 4.08 -0.82
CA ARG A 50 -9.01 2.87 -0.09
C ARG A 50 -8.66 1.71 -1.02
N GLY A 51 -9.38 1.59 -2.14
CA GLY A 51 -9.14 0.61 -3.20
C GLY A 51 -7.87 0.87 -4.01
N LEU A 52 -7.66 2.13 -4.38
CA LEU A 52 -6.68 2.52 -5.40
C LEU A 52 -5.33 2.96 -4.82
N LEU A 53 -5.30 3.56 -3.62
CA LEU A 53 -4.12 4.30 -3.16
C LEU A 53 -2.85 3.46 -3.14
N VAL A 54 -2.85 2.31 -2.46
CA VAL A 54 -1.65 1.47 -2.39
C VAL A 54 -1.30 0.90 -3.76
N LEU A 55 -2.28 0.45 -4.54
CA LEU A 55 -2.05 -0.10 -5.88
C LEU A 55 -1.46 0.95 -6.84
N TYR A 56 -1.91 2.20 -6.78
CA TYR A 56 -1.38 3.30 -7.56
C TYR A 56 0.07 3.64 -7.16
N LEU A 57 0.32 3.69 -5.86
CA LEU A 57 1.64 4.03 -5.34
C LEU A 57 2.67 2.95 -5.68
N THR A 58 2.31 1.67 -5.53
CA THR A 58 3.22 0.55 -5.80
C THR A 58 3.30 0.16 -7.27
N ALA A 59 2.34 0.58 -8.10
CA ALA A 59 2.39 0.30 -9.53
C ALA A 59 3.65 0.90 -10.15
N ALA A 60 4.35 0.06 -10.92
CA ALA A 60 5.57 0.45 -11.60
C ALA A 60 5.31 1.53 -12.66
N LEU A 61 6.31 2.38 -12.85
CA LEU A 61 6.33 3.38 -13.91
C LEU A 61 6.36 2.68 -15.27
N ALA A 62 5.33 2.85 -16.09
CA ALA A 62 5.35 2.32 -17.45
C ALA A 62 6.28 3.18 -18.33
N ALA A 63 7.21 2.56 -19.05
CA ALA A 63 8.09 3.23 -20.01
C ALA A 63 7.34 3.86 -21.21
N HIS A 64 6.01 3.68 -21.29
CA HIS A 64 5.16 4.18 -22.37
C HIS A 64 4.80 5.68 -22.27
N GLN A 65 5.17 6.39 -21.19
CA GLN A 65 4.98 7.86 -21.11
C GLN A 65 6.17 8.67 -21.64
N LEU A 66 7.18 7.97 -22.15
CA LEU A 66 8.28 8.56 -22.86
C LEU A 66 7.78 8.93 -24.27
N GLY A 67 7.65 10.23 -24.56
CA GLY A 67 7.42 10.70 -25.93
C GLY A 67 8.48 10.12 -26.90
N PRO A 68 8.27 10.16 -28.23
CA PRO A 68 9.24 9.57 -29.16
C PRO A 68 10.63 10.21 -28.96
N GLY A 69 11.60 9.44 -28.46
CA GLY A 69 12.86 9.94 -27.93
C GLY A 69 13.76 8.83 -27.36
N VAL A 70 14.96 9.23 -26.92
CA VAL A 70 15.97 8.33 -26.32
C VAL A 70 16.13 8.72 -24.87
N TYR A 71 16.00 7.74 -23.97
CA TYR A 71 15.92 7.96 -22.54
C TYR A 71 16.98 7.16 -21.80
N THR A 72 17.73 7.83 -20.93
CA THR A 72 18.84 7.22 -20.19
C THR A 72 18.41 6.95 -18.75
N ASN A 73 18.26 5.69 -18.37
CA ASN A 73 18.05 5.26 -16.98
C ASN A 73 19.36 4.67 -16.40
N THR A 74 19.44 4.41 -15.10
CA THR A 74 20.62 3.79 -14.46
C THR A 74 20.20 2.56 -13.65
N LEU A 75 20.55 1.36 -14.13
CA LEU A 75 20.39 0.10 -13.42
C LEU A 75 21.37 0.04 -12.25
N GLN A 76 20.86 -0.04 -11.03
CA GLN A 76 21.68 -0.22 -9.83
C GLN A 76 21.76 -1.71 -9.47
N ILE A 77 22.97 -2.26 -9.39
CA ILE A 77 23.25 -3.64 -9.01
C ILE A 77 23.95 -3.60 -7.65
N GLU A 78 23.34 -4.22 -6.66
CA GLU A 78 23.89 -4.36 -5.32
C GLU A 78 24.39 -5.79 -5.14
N GLN A 79 25.69 -5.93 -4.87
CA GLN A 79 26.32 -7.22 -4.64
C GLN A 79 26.82 -7.31 -3.20
N THR A 80 26.25 -8.26 -2.46
CA THR A 80 26.64 -8.61 -1.10
C THR A 80 27.47 -9.88 -1.14
N LEU A 81 28.68 -9.84 -0.57
CA LEU A 81 29.53 -11.01 -0.41
C LEU A 81 28.96 -11.90 0.70
N ASP A 82 28.23 -12.93 0.32
CA ASP A 82 27.83 -13.98 1.26
C ASP A 82 28.94 -15.03 1.31
N ARG A 83 29.36 -15.49 2.50
CA ARG A 83 29.91 -16.85 2.56
C ARG A 83 29.76 -17.60 3.88
N THR A 84 29.40 -18.87 3.67
CA THR A 84 29.64 -20.10 4.44
C THR A 84 29.68 -19.99 5.96
N LYS A 85 28.69 -20.64 6.59
CA LYS A 85 28.64 -20.99 8.02
C LYS A 85 29.98 -21.58 8.48
N ASP A 86 30.85 -20.74 9.01
CA ASP A 86 31.77 -21.04 10.10
C ASP A 86 32.61 -19.78 10.33
N GLU A 87 32.16 -18.93 11.24
CA GLU A 87 33.01 -18.26 12.23
C GLU A 87 32.14 -17.42 13.17
N LYS A 88 32.24 -17.72 14.47
CA LYS A 88 31.60 -16.98 15.54
C LYS A 88 32.40 -15.70 15.79
N ASP A 89 31.66 -14.62 15.95
CA ASP A 89 32.00 -13.34 16.59
C ASP A 89 32.59 -12.17 15.75
N GLN A 90 31.90 -11.05 15.99
CA GLN A 90 32.30 -9.64 15.91
C GLN A 90 32.05 -8.80 14.63
N LYS A 91 31.15 -7.82 14.83
CA LYS A 91 30.92 -6.55 14.13
C LYS A 91 32.00 -6.16 13.09
N ILE A 92 31.73 -6.40 11.82
CA ILE A 92 32.36 -5.70 10.70
C ILE A 92 31.26 -5.35 9.69
N GLN A 93 31.08 -4.06 9.38
CA GLN A 93 30.22 -3.63 8.27
C GLN A 93 30.78 -4.21 6.98
N HIS A 94 30.01 -5.06 6.32
CA HIS A 94 30.43 -5.69 5.06
C HIS A 94 30.48 -4.67 3.93
N PRO A 95 31.45 -4.77 3.01
CA PRO A 95 31.49 -3.93 1.81
C PRO A 95 30.39 -4.36 0.85
N THR A 96 29.30 -3.60 0.83
CA THR A 96 28.27 -3.65 -0.22
C THR A 96 28.81 -2.96 -1.46
N PHE A 97 28.87 -3.67 -2.59
CA PHE A 97 29.21 -3.05 -3.88
C PHE A 97 27.92 -2.59 -4.57
N VAL A 98 27.77 -1.27 -4.70
CA VAL A 98 26.70 -0.65 -5.47
C VAL A 98 27.25 -0.24 -6.83
N SER A 99 26.87 -0.95 -7.89
CA SER A 99 27.22 -0.63 -9.28
C SER A 99 26.07 0.06 -9.98
N LYS A 100 26.33 1.12 -10.74
CA LYS A 100 25.33 1.89 -11.49
C LYS A 100 25.62 1.78 -12.99
N LEU A 101 24.64 1.34 -13.78
CA LEU A 101 24.73 1.01 -15.21
C LEU A 101 23.77 1.89 -16.02
N PRO A 102 24.23 2.83 -16.84
CA PRO A 102 23.33 3.60 -17.69
C PRO A 102 22.71 2.69 -18.76
N MET A 103 21.39 2.78 -18.96
CA MET A 103 20.62 2.10 -19.99
C MET A 103 19.94 3.15 -20.86
N ASN A 104 20.12 3.07 -22.18
CA ASN A 104 19.41 3.92 -23.13
C ASN A 104 18.22 3.16 -23.73
N ILE A 105 17.03 3.74 -23.64
CA ILE A 105 15.77 3.19 -24.13
C ILE A 105 15.26 4.15 -25.21
N ALA A 106 15.17 3.69 -26.46
CA ALA A 106 14.57 4.44 -27.54
C ALA A 106 13.08 4.06 -27.67
N VAL A 107 12.20 5.05 -27.70
CA VAL A 107 10.74 4.87 -27.74
C VAL A 107 10.18 5.51 -29.01
N GLY A 108 9.22 4.85 -29.68
CA GLY A 108 8.49 5.40 -30.83
C GLY A 108 9.22 5.35 -32.18
N GLY A 109 10.08 4.36 -32.43
CA GLY A 109 10.71 4.12 -33.74
C GLY A 109 11.82 5.10 -34.15
N LYS A 110 12.23 6.02 -33.26
CA LYS A 110 13.39 6.90 -33.50
C LYS A 110 14.70 6.12 -33.31
N ALA A 111 15.57 6.17 -34.31
CA ALA A 111 16.94 5.68 -34.18
C ALA A 111 17.72 6.50 -33.14
N LEU A 112 18.62 5.86 -32.40
CA LEU A 112 19.59 6.53 -31.54
C LEU A 112 20.32 7.64 -32.36
N PRO A 113 20.51 8.85 -31.82
CA PRO A 113 21.29 9.90 -32.50
C PRO A 113 22.71 9.38 -32.80
N GLU A 114 23.34 9.90 -33.86
CA GLU A 114 24.68 9.45 -34.31
C GLU A 114 25.74 9.51 -33.22
N SER A 115 25.64 10.48 -32.30
CA SER A 115 26.48 10.60 -31.10
C SER A 115 26.23 9.53 -30.02
N ALA A 116 25.14 8.75 -30.14
CA ALA A 116 24.81 7.60 -29.30
C ALA A 116 24.94 6.27 -30.06
N LYS A 117 25.36 6.30 -31.33
CA LYS A 117 25.80 5.14 -32.10
C LYS A 117 27.34 5.05 -32.01
N PRO A 118 27.93 3.86 -31.85
CA PRO A 118 29.38 3.72 -31.90
C PRO A 118 29.91 4.07 -33.29
N GLU A 119 30.89 4.97 -33.38
CA GLU A 119 31.59 5.27 -34.65
C GLU A 119 32.30 4.01 -35.18
N ALA A 120 32.05 3.69 -36.46
CA ALA A 120 32.69 2.60 -37.18
C ALA A 120 33.91 3.12 -37.96
N SER A 121 35.08 2.52 -37.76
CA SER A 121 35.99 2.05 -38.85
C SER A 121 37.41 1.78 -38.35
N VAL A 122 37.91 0.55 -38.56
CA VAL A 122 39.23 0.30 -39.18
C VAL A 122 39.12 -1.00 -39.99
N GLN A 123 39.41 -0.92 -41.29
CA GLN A 123 39.43 -2.03 -42.26
C GLN A 123 40.66 -2.93 -42.09
N MET A 124 40.46 -4.24 -42.30
CA MET A 124 41.47 -5.21 -42.76
C MET A 124 40.80 -6.13 -43.82
N PRO A 125 41.56 -6.73 -44.76
CA PRO A 125 41.10 -6.99 -46.13
C PRO A 125 40.27 -8.28 -46.31
N ASP A 126 39.54 -8.28 -47.43
CA ASP A 126 38.49 -9.18 -47.90
C ASP A 126 38.67 -10.69 -47.67
N LEU A 127 37.65 -11.29 -47.03
CA LEU A 127 37.18 -12.64 -47.34
C LEU A 127 35.65 -12.67 -47.31
N GLU A 128 35.08 -13.23 -48.37
CA GLU A 128 33.69 -13.17 -48.79
C GLU A 128 32.66 -13.81 -47.83
N LYS A 129 31.45 -13.26 -47.92
CA LYS A 129 30.10 -13.80 -47.64
C LYS A 129 29.54 -13.78 -46.20
N ASP A 130 28.48 -12.98 -46.12
CA ASP A 130 27.26 -13.08 -45.32
C ASP A 130 27.20 -12.45 -43.92
N GLU A 131 26.04 -11.83 -43.71
CA GLU A 131 25.61 -10.87 -42.69
C GLU A 131 25.74 -11.37 -41.24
N LYS A 132 26.20 -10.49 -40.33
CA LYS A 132 25.64 -10.26 -38.97
C LYS A 132 26.41 -9.16 -38.21
N ALA A 133 25.68 -8.19 -37.68
CA ALA A 133 26.18 -7.01 -36.99
C ALA A 133 26.63 -7.27 -35.54
N SER A 134 27.76 -6.67 -35.16
CA SER A 134 28.28 -6.58 -33.79
C SER A 134 28.10 -5.17 -33.22
N VAL A 135 27.66 -5.04 -31.96
CA VAL A 135 27.47 -3.74 -31.25
C VAL A 135 28.54 -3.56 -30.18
N ALA A 136 29.22 -2.40 -30.19
CA ALA A 136 30.13 -1.91 -29.15
C ALA A 136 29.64 -0.56 -28.60
N THR A 137 30.01 -0.22 -27.36
CA THR A 137 29.54 0.95 -26.59
C THR A 137 30.50 2.15 -26.67
N ALA A 138 30.01 3.39 -26.78
CA ALA A 138 30.82 4.63 -26.72
C ALA A 138 30.34 5.61 -25.61
N PRO A 139 31.24 6.37 -24.94
CA PRO A 139 30.91 7.37 -23.91
C PRO A 139 30.66 8.80 -24.49
N MET A 140 30.03 9.67 -23.70
CA MET A 140 29.54 11.02 -24.11
C MET A 140 30.64 12.10 -24.25
N PRO A 141 30.37 13.21 -25.00
CA PRO A 141 31.35 14.25 -25.29
C PRO A 141 31.45 15.30 -24.18
N GLY A 142 32.67 15.60 -23.72
CA GLY A 142 32.97 16.71 -22.81
C GLY A 142 33.89 16.39 -21.62
N GLU A 143 34.21 15.11 -21.38
CA GLU A 143 35.12 14.69 -20.32
C GLU A 143 36.45 14.20 -20.91
N ALA A 144 37.58 14.65 -20.34
CA ALA A 144 38.88 14.17 -20.79
C ALA A 144 39.03 12.66 -20.48
N PRO A 145 39.54 11.85 -21.43
CA PRO A 145 39.63 10.40 -21.27
C PRO A 145 40.55 10.00 -20.11
N LEU A 146 40.23 8.89 -19.44
CA LEU A 146 41.13 8.21 -18.50
C LEU A 146 42.48 7.92 -19.17
N LYS A 147 43.56 8.19 -18.44
CA LYS A 147 44.94 7.90 -18.86
C LYS A 147 45.52 6.72 -18.07
N PHE A 148 46.19 5.82 -18.77
CA PHE A 148 46.88 4.67 -18.20
C PHE A 148 48.38 4.92 -18.20
N VAL A 149 49.06 4.62 -17.10
CA VAL A 149 50.53 4.73 -17.02
C VAL A 149 51.12 3.34 -16.87
N ARG A 150 52.04 2.97 -17.76
CA ARG A 150 52.77 1.69 -17.67
C ARG A 150 53.84 1.78 -16.58
N LEU A 151 53.94 0.75 -15.73
CA LEU A 151 54.92 0.69 -14.64
C LEU A 151 56.02 -0.35 -14.93
N LYS A 152 57.26 -0.01 -14.57
CA LYS A 152 58.43 -0.90 -14.63
C LYS A 152 58.99 -1.16 -13.24
N GLU A 153 59.42 -2.40 -13.00
CA GLU A 153 60.04 -2.83 -11.75
C GLU A 153 61.52 -2.43 -11.72
N VAL A 154 61.95 -1.76 -10.65
CA VAL A 154 63.35 -1.35 -10.41
C VAL A 154 63.71 -1.62 -8.95
N ASP A 155 64.99 -1.82 -8.63
CA ASP A 155 65.40 -1.98 -7.23
C ASP A 155 65.22 -0.66 -6.45
N ASP A 156 64.66 -0.75 -5.25
CA ASP A 156 64.41 0.39 -4.35
C ASP A 156 65.75 0.96 -3.89
N PRO A 157 66.11 2.18 -4.32
CA PRO A 157 67.42 2.76 -4.01
C PRO A 157 67.60 3.05 -2.52
N LYS A 158 66.52 3.04 -1.72
CA LYS A 158 66.57 3.26 -0.26
C LYS A 158 66.66 1.95 0.54
N HIS A 159 66.34 0.80 -0.06
CA HIS A 159 66.32 -0.49 0.63
C HIS A 159 66.88 -1.61 -0.28
N PRO A 160 68.18 -1.94 -0.15
CA PRO A 160 68.83 -2.94 -0.99
C PRO A 160 68.14 -4.31 -0.89
N GLY A 161 67.77 -4.89 -2.04
CA GLY A 161 67.09 -6.18 -2.14
C GLY A 161 65.56 -6.12 -2.19
N ARG A 162 64.95 -4.93 -2.09
CA ARG A 162 63.52 -4.72 -2.37
C ARG A 162 63.32 -4.08 -3.73
N LYS A 163 62.29 -4.52 -4.45
CA LYS A 163 61.88 -3.96 -5.73
C LYS A 163 60.74 -2.95 -5.56
N THR A 164 60.78 -1.86 -6.31
CA THR A 164 59.76 -0.81 -6.38
C THR A 164 59.35 -0.53 -7.83
N TRP A 165 58.18 0.08 -8.03
CA TRP A 165 57.58 0.26 -9.36
C TRP A 165 57.55 1.74 -9.74
N VAL A 166 58.17 2.08 -10.86
CA VAL A 166 58.24 3.46 -11.37
C VAL A 166 57.51 3.59 -12.72
N PRO A 167 56.83 4.73 -12.97
CA PRO A 167 56.12 4.95 -14.22
C PRO A 167 57.09 5.15 -15.38
N THR A 168 56.74 4.60 -16.53
CA THR A 168 57.55 4.64 -17.76
C THR A 168 56.95 5.59 -18.79
N ASP A 169 55.69 5.39 -19.23
CA ASP A 169 55.03 6.25 -20.24
C ASP A 169 53.49 6.38 -20.02
N GLU A 170 52.87 7.49 -20.46
CA GLU A 170 51.40 7.72 -20.46
C GLU A 170 50.74 7.18 -21.75
N VAL A 171 49.62 6.47 -21.62
CA VAL A 171 48.88 5.79 -22.69
C VAL A 171 47.38 6.12 -22.60
N GLY A 172 46.75 6.49 -23.71
CA GLY A 172 45.33 6.87 -23.75
C GLY A 172 44.36 5.68 -23.80
N LEU A 173 43.06 5.93 -23.61
CA LEU A 173 42.01 4.89 -23.57
C LEU A 173 41.94 3.98 -24.82
N SER A 174 42.36 4.46 -25.99
CA SER A 174 42.36 3.69 -27.25
C SER A 174 43.64 2.88 -27.48
N THR A 175 44.68 3.06 -26.67
CA THR A 175 46.04 2.51 -26.94
C THR A 175 46.42 1.34 -26.04
N VAL A 176 45.50 0.86 -25.19
CA VAL A 176 45.69 -0.42 -24.48
C VAL A 176 45.38 -1.57 -25.44
N GLY A 177 46.28 -1.81 -26.39
CA GLY A 177 46.30 -3.05 -27.16
C GLY A 177 46.68 -4.21 -26.25
N PHE A 178 46.11 -5.39 -26.50
CA PHE A 178 46.63 -6.63 -25.92
C PHE A 178 48.10 -6.73 -26.31
N VAL A 179 48.99 -6.80 -25.32
CA VAL A 179 50.38 -7.18 -25.58
C VAL A 179 50.31 -8.57 -26.17
N ASP A 180 50.76 -8.68 -27.43
CA ASP A 180 50.76 -9.93 -28.15
C ASP A 180 51.51 -10.98 -27.31
N SER A 181 50.98 -12.20 -27.30
CA SER A 181 51.48 -13.28 -26.42
C SER A 181 52.95 -13.62 -26.68
N SER A 182 53.46 -13.25 -27.85
CA SER A 182 54.85 -13.40 -28.27
C SER A 182 55.84 -12.44 -27.59
N ASP A 183 55.38 -11.29 -27.06
CA ASP A 183 56.22 -10.28 -26.41
C ASP A 183 56.36 -10.46 -24.89
N ARG A 184 55.72 -11.48 -24.32
CA ARG A 184 55.90 -11.84 -22.91
C ARG A 184 57.22 -12.60 -22.72
N GLY A 185 58.31 -11.87 -22.58
CA GLY A 185 59.54 -12.40 -22.01
C GLY A 185 59.28 -13.04 -20.64
N LYS A 186 59.88 -14.21 -20.40
CA LYS A 186 59.72 -15.04 -19.20
C LYS A 186 59.67 -14.20 -17.92
N GLY A 187 58.48 -14.10 -17.32
CA GLY A 187 58.30 -13.64 -15.95
C GLY A 187 57.86 -12.18 -15.74
N GLU A 188 57.66 -11.37 -16.78
CA GLU A 188 57.22 -9.97 -16.57
C GLU A 188 55.69 -9.83 -16.46
N ALA A 189 55.22 -9.47 -15.26
CA ALA A 189 53.85 -9.04 -15.03
C ALA A 189 53.69 -7.57 -15.43
N VAL A 190 52.99 -7.29 -16.53
CA VAL A 190 52.70 -5.92 -16.96
C VAL A 190 51.60 -5.33 -16.08
N ARG A 191 51.88 -4.24 -15.37
CA ARG A 191 50.94 -3.59 -14.46
C ARG A 191 50.68 -2.14 -14.89
N TYR A 192 49.41 -1.79 -15.03
CA TYR A 192 48.96 -0.44 -15.38
C TYR A 192 48.41 0.27 -14.15
N ARG A 193 48.73 1.55 -13.98
CA ARG A 193 48.08 2.43 -12.99
C ARG A 193 47.07 3.32 -13.70
N VAL A 194 45.82 3.29 -13.24
CA VAL A 194 44.76 4.20 -13.67
C VAL A 194 44.83 5.44 -12.79
N VAL A 195 45.02 6.61 -13.39
CA VAL A 195 45.00 7.87 -12.64
C VAL A 195 43.69 8.56 -12.96
N ASN A 196 42.81 8.63 -11.95
CA ASN A 196 41.60 9.42 -12.00
C ASN A 196 41.91 10.80 -11.39
N PRO A 197 41.82 11.91 -12.14
CA PRO A 197 42.08 13.25 -11.57
C PRO A 197 41.02 13.70 -10.56
N THR A 198 39.90 12.99 -10.38
CA THR A 198 38.76 13.41 -9.52
C THR A 198 38.29 12.38 -8.48
N ASP A 199 39.15 11.42 -8.11
CA ASP A 199 38.98 10.55 -6.93
C ASP A 199 37.61 9.82 -6.79
N ARG A 200 37.15 9.12 -7.84
CA ARG A 200 36.00 8.19 -7.77
C ARG A 200 36.26 6.84 -8.48
N LYS A 201 35.75 5.75 -7.91
CA LYS A 201 36.08 4.34 -8.29
C LYS A 201 35.21 3.77 -9.43
N VAL A 202 35.82 2.84 -10.17
CA VAL A 202 35.40 2.18 -11.44
C VAL A 202 34.86 0.74 -11.20
N LYS A 203 34.13 0.20 -12.19
CA LYS A 203 33.30 -1.03 -12.22
C LYS A 203 34.06 -2.35 -12.52
N LEU A 204 33.49 -3.47 -12.03
CA LEU A 204 33.92 -4.88 -12.22
C LEU A 204 32.81 -5.74 -12.89
N VAL A 205 33.16 -6.89 -13.49
CA VAL A 205 32.27 -7.83 -14.23
C VAL A 205 32.27 -9.21 -13.56
N MET A 206 31.12 -9.91 -13.53
CA MET A 206 30.94 -11.23 -12.87
C MET A 206 30.33 -12.30 -13.79
N GLN A 207 30.70 -13.56 -13.58
CA GLN A 207 30.35 -14.77 -14.37
C GLN A 207 29.78 -15.85 -13.43
N LEU A 208 28.77 -16.63 -13.85
CA LEU A 208 28.10 -17.67 -13.05
C LEU A 208 27.99 -18.98 -13.85
N ASP A 209 28.42 -20.10 -13.25
CA ASP A 209 28.58 -21.41 -13.90
C ASP A 209 27.42 -22.39 -13.63
N ARG A 210 27.10 -23.28 -14.60
CA ARG A 210 26.26 -24.50 -14.40
C ARG A 210 26.83 -25.72 -15.15
N PRO A 211 26.59 -26.96 -14.66
CA PRO A 211 27.13 -28.21 -15.22
C PRO A 211 26.38 -28.77 -16.46
N PHE A 212 27.02 -29.71 -17.17
CA PHE A 212 26.56 -30.37 -18.41
C PHE A 212 25.25 -31.18 -18.25
N PRO A 213 24.49 -31.45 -19.35
CA PRO A 213 23.35 -32.36 -19.31
C PRO A 213 23.74 -33.78 -18.80
N PRO A 214 22.87 -34.50 -18.07
CA PRO A 214 23.22 -35.75 -17.39
C PRO A 214 23.81 -36.85 -18.32
N GLU A 215 23.29 -36.95 -19.54
CA GLU A 215 23.75 -37.96 -20.52
C GLU A 215 25.12 -37.62 -21.14
N GLU A 216 25.43 -36.33 -21.29
CA GLU A 216 26.71 -35.85 -21.83
C GLU A 216 27.80 -35.83 -20.75
N GLN A 217 27.41 -35.51 -19.51
CA GLN A 217 28.27 -35.64 -18.34
C GLN A 217 28.66 -37.10 -18.11
N ALA A 218 27.73 -38.05 -18.26
CA ALA A 218 28.02 -39.48 -18.17
C ALA A 218 29.05 -39.94 -19.22
N LYS A 219 28.88 -39.55 -20.49
CA LYS A 219 29.84 -39.89 -21.57
C LYS A 219 31.23 -39.30 -21.34
N ARG A 220 31.30 -38.06 -20.83
CA ARG A 220 32.57 -37.40 -20.51
C ARG A 220 33.26 -37.99 -19.29
N ILE A 221 32.50 -38.40 -18.28
CA ILE A 221 33.02 -39.14 -17.14
C ILE A 221 33.57 -40.50 -17.59
N GLU A 222 32.90 -41.19 -18.50
CA GLU A 222 33.38 -42.45 -19.08
C GLU A 222 34.67 -42.25 -19.89
N ALA A 223 34.73 -41.23 -20.75
CA ALA A 223 35.92 -40.89 -21.51
C ALA A 223 37.10 -40.50 -20.60
N PHE A 224 36.83 -39.71 -19.55
CA PHE A 224 37.84 -39.32 -18.57
C PHE A 224 38.37 -40.52 -17.76
N LYS A 225 37.49 -41.44 -17.34
CA LYS A 225 37.89 -42.69 -16.67
C LYS A 225 38.71 -43.60 -17.61
N ALA A 226 38.38 -43.62 -18.90
CA ALA A 226 39.12 -44.40 -19.90
C ALA A 226 40.52 -43.80 -20.18
N GLU A 227 40.65 -42.48 -20.21
CA GLU A 227 41.93 -41.76 -20.38
C GLU A 227 42.84 -41.91 -19.15
N LYS A 228 42.25 -42.04 -17.96
CA LYS A 228 42.93 -42.10 -16.67
C LYS A 228 42.91 -43.49 -16.02
N LYS A 229 42.78 -44.54 -16.83
CA LYS A 229 42.59 -45.95 -16.39
C LYS A 229 43.71 -46.52 -15.51
N ASP A 230 44.91 -45.93 -15.55
CA ASP A 230 46.10 -46.41 -14.83
C ASP A 230 46.26 -45.77 -13.43
N LEU A 231 45.36 -44.86 -13.03
CA LEU A 231 45.38 -44.22 -11.71
C LEU A 231 44.69 -45.09 -10.64
N PRO A 232 45.21 -45.11 -9.39
CA PRO A 232 44.54 -45.77 -8.26
C PRO A 232 43.14 -45.18 -8.02
N ALA A 233 42.19 -46.02 -7.60
CA ALA A 233 40.77 -45.66 -7.47
C ALA A 233 40.53 -44.41 -6.61
N ASP A 234 41.34 -44.22 -5.58
CA ASP A 234 41.23 -43.13 -4.61
C ASP A 234 41.64 -41.77 -5.21
N GLU A 235 42.65 -41.76 -6.09
CA GLU A 235 43.08 -40.56 -6.81
C GLU A 235 42.16 -40.24 -8.00
N LEU A 236 41.69 -41.27 -8.71
CA LEU A 236 40.73 -41.10 -9.79
C LEU A 236 39.43 -40.44 -9.28
N ALA A 237 38.94 -40.82 -8.10
CA ALA A 237 37.76 -40.21 -7.48
C ALA A 237 37.98 -38.73 -7.10
N LYS A 238 39.21 -38.34 -6.75
CA LYS A 238 39.59 -36.95 -6.47
C LYS A 238 39.59 -36.11 -7.75
N GLU A 239 40.22 -36.60 -8.82
CA GLU A 239 40.25 -35.87 -10.09
C GLU A 239 38.87 -35.80 -10.76
N LEU A 240 38.04 -36.84 -10.63
CA LEU A 240 36.66 -36.83 -11.15
C LEU A 240 35.82 -35.70 -10.55
N LYS A 241 35.93 -35.49 -9.23
CA LYS A 241 35.27 -34.38 -8.53
C LYS A 241 35.74 -33.01 -9.01
N THR A 242 37.00 -32.88 -9.40
CA THR A 242 37.54 -31.64 -9.97
C THR A 242 37.08 -31.43 -11.41
N PHE A 243 36.88 -32.51 -12.17
CA PHE A 243 36.41 -32.49 -13.56
C PHE A 243 34.92 -32.13 -13.66
N GLU A 244 34.06 -32.67 -12.79
CA GLU A 244 32.63 -32.35 -12.71
C GLU A 244 32.35 -30.87 -12.37
N GLY A 245 33.33 -30.14 -11.85
CA GLY A 245 33.25 -28.72 -11.48
C GLY A 245 33.68 -27.71 -12.54
N LYS A 246 34.04 -28.11 -13.77
CA LYS A 246 34.44 -27.18 -14.85
C LYS A 246 33.21 -26.71 -15.68
N PRO A 247 33.02 -25.39 -15.90
CA PRO A 247 31.91 -24.89 -16.72
C PRO A 247 32.03 -25.23 -18.21
N ASN A 248 30.87 -25.38 -18.87
CA ASN A 248 30.79 -25.63 -20.31
C ASN A 248 31.06 -24.33 -21.11
N PRO A 249 32.09 -24.27 -21.97
CA PRO A 249 32.45 -23.06 -22.71
C PRO A 249 31.55 -22.74 -23.92
N ASN A 250 30.61 -23.60 -24.30
CA ASN A 250 29.89 -23.50 -25.58
C ASN A 250 28.41 -23.07 -25.51
N TYR A 251 27.86 -22.70 -24.35
CA TYR A 251 26.47 -22.21 -24.26
C TYR A 251 26.40 -20.72 -23.94
N LYS A 252 25.66 -19.97 -24.77
CA LYS A 252 25.25 -18.58 -24.52
C LYS A 252 23.85 -18.54 -23.90
N THR A 253 23.64 -17.55 -23.03
CA THR A 253 22.41 -17.28 -22.27
C THR A 253 21.40 -16.49 -23.13
N PHE A 254 20.11 -16.89 -23.18
CA PHE A 254 19.04 -16.19 -23.94
C PHE A 254 17.68 -16.27 -23.22
N PHE A 255 17.00 -15.15 -22.88
CA PHE A 255 15.64 -15.19 -22.26
C PHE A 255 14.72 -13.97 -22.46
N THR A 256 13.41 -14.24 -22.33
CA THR A 256 12.20 -13.38 -22.35
C THR A 256 11.61 -13.14 -20.96
N VAL A 257 10.78 -12.09 -20.81
CA VAL A 257 10.30 -11.55 -19.52
C VAL A 257 8.84 -11.88 -19.25
N ASN A 258 8.56 -12.46 -18.07
CA ASN A 258 7.24 -12.48 -17.44
C ASN A 258 7.44 -12.46 -15.91
N ASP A 259 7.10 -11.35 -15.24
CA ASP A 259 6.34 -11.25 -13.98
C ASP A 259 6.57 -9.88 -13.31
N ALA A 260 5.54 -9.42 -12.61
CA ALA A 260 5.38 -8.07 -12.10
C ALA A 260 5.80 -7.93 -10.63
N THR A 261 6.94 -7.28 -10.35
CA THR A 261 7.25 -6.65 -9.05
C THR A 261 8.22 -5.49 -9.24
N SER A 262 8.11 -4.45 -8.40
CA SER A 262 8.84 -3.17 -8.48
C SER A 262 10.35 -3.23 -8.18
N VAL A 263 10.91 -4.43 -7.97
CA VAL A 263 12.32 -4.75 -8.13
C VAL A 263 12.37 -6.10 -8.85
N ILE A 264 13.12 -6.17 -9.96
CA ILE A 264 13.36 -7.43 -10.67
C ILE A 264 14.47 -8.16 -9.91
N THR A 265 14.12 -9.22 -9.20
CA THR A 265 15.09 -10.26 -8.86
C THR A 265 14.48 -11.58 -9.26
N THR A 266 14.91 -12.10 -10.41
CA THR A 266 14.51 -13.42 -10.91
C THR A 266 15.73 -14.33 -11.00
N THR A 267 15.54 -15.61 -10.71
CA THR A 267 16.53 -16.64 -11.05
C THR A 267 16.08 -17.28 -12.35
N ILE A 268 16.90 -17.11 -13.36
CA ILE A 268 16.66 -17.50 -14.75
C ILE A 268 16.94 -19.01 -14.93
N GLY A 269 16.07 -19.73 -15.66
CA GLY A 269 16.27 -21.14 -16.03
C GLY A 269 16.04 -21.38 -17.53
N PRO A 270 16.77 -22.31 -18.17
CA PRO A 270 16.77 -22.55 -19.63
C PRO A 270 15.44 -23.05 -20.20
N ASP A 271 15.00 -22.44 -21.31
CA ASP A 271 13.96 -22.99 -22.19
C ASP A 271 14.65 -23.98 -23.15
N SER A 272 14.49 -25.27 -22.86
CA SER A 272 15.21 -26.37 -23.51
C SER A 272 14.60 -26.83 -24.84
N LYS A 273 13.57 -26.14 -25.34
CA LYS A 273 12.74 -26.59 -26.48
C LYS A 273 12.91 -25.77 -27.77
N ARG A 274 13.85 -24.83 -27.82
CA ARG A 274 14.05 -23.91 -28.95
C ARG A 274 15.29 -24.24 -29.78
N ASP A 275 15.20 -24.07 -31.10
CA ASP A 275 16.32 -24.30 -32.02
C ASP A 275 17.13 -23.01 -32.25
N PRO A 276 18.46 -23.07 -32.53
CA PRO A 276 19.34 -21.90 -32.68
C PRO A 276 19.00 -20.95 -33.84
N GLU A 277 18.15 -21.36 -34.79
CA GLU A 277 17.73 -20.57 -35.95
C GLU A 277 16.39 -19.85 -35.76
N ASP A 278 15.69 -20.10 -34.65
CA ASP A 278 14.46 -19.39 -34.34
C ASP A 278 14.72 -17.89 -34.10
N GLU A 279 13.80 -17.03 -34.54
CA GLU A 279 13.94 -15.58 -34.39
C GLU A 279 14.21 -15.16 -32.92
N PRO A 280 15.02 -14.10 -32.67
CA PRO A 280 15.21 -13.57 -31.33
C PRO A 280 13.86 -13.35 -30.65
N TYR A 281 13.79 -13.56 -29.33
CA TYR A 281 12.58 -13.17 -28.62
C TYR A 281 12.36 -11.66 -28.78
N ASP A 282 11.25 -11.29 -29.39
CA ASP A 282 10.70 -9.97 -29.14
C ASP A 282 10.24 -9.95 -27.69
N ILE A 283 10.94 -9.16 -26.88
CA ILE A 283 10.42 -8.77 -25.58
C ILE A 283 9.31 -7.75 -25.86
N VAL A 284 8.13 -8.27 -26.18
CA VAL A 284 6.91 -7.47 -26.15
C VAL A 284 6.59 -7.26 -24.68
N ILE A 285 7.08 -6.15 -24.12
CA ILE A 285 6.51 -5.62 -22.90
C ILE A 285 5.09 -5.22 -23.28
N ASP A 286 4.11 -5.99 -22.84
CA ASP A 286 2.70 -5.69 -23.07
C ASP A 286 2.36 -4.42 -22.27
N TYR A 287 2.46 -3.27 -22.95
CA TYR A 287 2.19 -1.96 -22.40
C TYR A 287 0.70 -1.70 -22.47
N ASN A 288 -0.01 -2.01 -21.40
CA ASN A 288 -1.38 -1.55 -21.27
C ASN A 288 -1.61 -0.82 -19.96
N ARG A 289 -0.93 0.31 -19.80
CA ARG A 289 -1.38 1.41 -18.94
C ARG A 289 -0.96 2.74 -19.57
N LEU A 290 -1.93 3.49 -20.08
CA LEU A 290 -1.79 4.90 -20.49
C LEU A 290 -1.44 5.84 -19.32
N ASP A 291 -1.28 5.31 -18.10
CA ASP A 291 -0.98 6.08 -16.91
C ASP A 291 -0.03 5.33 -15.95
N SER A 292 1.12 5.93 -15.63
CA SER A 292 2.15 5.32 -14.78
C SER A 292 1.81 5.45 -13.29
N GLY A 293 1.98 4.37 -12.52
CA GLY A 293 1.96 4.45 -11.05
C GLY A 293 3.18 5.18 -10.49
N ARG A 294 3.32 5.27 -9.15
CA ARG A 294 4.41 6.05 -8.52
C ARG A 294 5.67 5.26 -8.17
N SER A 295 5.68 3.94 -8.35
CA SER A 295 6.83 3.05 -8.03
C SER A 295 7.35 3.17 -6.59
N TRP A 296 6.49 3.46 -5.64
CA TRP A 296 6.84 3.46 -4.22
C TRP A 296 7.04 2.05 -3.70
N ILE A 297 7.93 1.92 -2.72
CA ILE A 297 8.02 0.67 -1.96
C ILE A 297 6.73 0.45 -1.16
N LYS A 298 6.35 -0.82 -0.97
CA LYS A 298 5.10 -1.20 -0.29
C LYS A 298 5.03 -0.65 1.12
N ALA A 299 6.15 -0.67 1.83
CA ALA A 299 6.23 -0.15 3.20
C ALA A 299 5.83 1.33 3.27
N ASP A 300 6.33 2.17 2.37
CA ASP A 300 6.00 3.60 2.37
C ASP A 300 4.57 3.88 1.89
N SER A 301 4.10 3.07 0.94
CA SER A 301 2.70 3.10 0.49
C SER A 301 1.72 2.76 1.62
N GLY A 302 2.04 1.73 2.41
CA GLY A 302 1.26 1.32 3.59
C GLY A 302 1.26 2.38 4.69
N LYS A 303 2.39 3.04 4.94
CA LYS A 303 2.48 4.16 5.90
C LYS A 303 1.58 5.33 5.48
N LEU A 304 1.65 5.75 4.21
CA LEU A 304 0.80 6.84 3.70
C LEU A 304 -0.68 6.46 3.76
N TYR A 305 -1.03 5.22 3.41
CA TYR A 305 -2.38 4.69 3.57
C TYR A 305 -2.87 4.80 5.01
N GLY A 306 -2.06 4.40 6.00
CA GLY A 306 -2.41 4.49 7.42
C GLY A 306 -2.63 5.92 7.92
N TRP A 307 -1.82 6.88 7.45
CA TRP A 307 -2.04 8.30 7.74
C TRP A 307 -3.33 8.81 7.09
N TYR A 308 -3.58 8.47 5.83
CA TYR A 308 -4.78 8.88 5.12
C TYR A 308 -6.06 8.35 5.80
N THR A 309 -6.13 7.04 6.08
CA THR A 309 -7.29 6.44 6.75
C THR A 309 -7.44 6.98 8.17
N GLY A 310 -6.34 7.12 8.90
CA GLY A 310 -6.34 7.65 10.25
C GLY A 310 -6.86 9.09 10.33
N MET A 311 -6.35 9.99 9.48
CA MET A 311 -6.80 11.40 9.44
C MET A 311 -8.29 11.51 9.12
N ALA A 312 -8.83 10.61 8.30
CA ALA A 312 -10.26 10.54 7.99
C ALA A 312 -11.15 10.19 9.20
N TYR A 313 -10.58 9.70 10.31
CA TYR A 313 -11.29 9.51 11.59
C TYR A 313 -10.97 10.59 12.63
N LEU A 314 -9.81 11.24 12.54
CA LEU A 314 -9.43 12.33 13.45
C LEU A 314 -10.11 13.66 13.09
N LEU A 315 -10.03 14.09 11.83
CA LEU A 315 -10.55 15.39 11.39
C LEU A 315 -12.08 15.57 11.52
N PRO A 316 -12.93 14.52 11.44
CA PRO A 316 -14.34 14.63 11.78
C PRO A 316 -14.64 15.21 13.16
N ILE A 317 -13.76 15.01 14.14
CA ILE A 317 -13.94 15.59 15.48
C ILE A 317 -13.88 17.12 15.38
N LEU A 318 -12.90 17.65 14.65
CA LEU A 318 -12.74 19.09 14.44
C LEU A 318 -13.86 19.67 13.56
N GLY A 319 -14.23 18.99 12.47
CA GLY A 319 -15.30 19.45 11.59
C GLY A 319 -16.68 19.44 12.26
N GLY A 320 -16.94 18.49 13.15
CA GLY A 320 -18.15 18.48 14.00
C GLY A 320 -18.21 19.70 14.91
N LEU A 321 -17.10 20.02 15.60
CA LEU A 321 -17.02 21.22 16.46
C LEU A 321 -17.23 22.52 15.66
N ILE A 322 -16.70 22.61 14.43
CA ILE A 322 -16.90 23.75 13.54
C ILE A 322 -18.36 23.84 13.09
N ALA A 323 -18.99 22.71 12.73
CA ALA A 323 -20.39 22.67 12.34
C ALA A 323 -21.29 23.14 13.49
N ASP A 324 -21.10 22.58 14.68
CA ASP A 324 -21.96 22.83 15.85
C ASP A 324 -21.83 24.27 16.35
N LYS A 325 -20.59 24.79 16.44
CA LYS A 325 -20.33 26.08 17.08
C LYS A 325 -20.30 27.28 16.13
N LEU A 326 -20.00 27.08 14.85
CA LEU A 326 -19.71 28.19 13.93
C LEU A 326 -20.66 28.29 12.74
N ILE A 327 -20.77 27.25 11.92
CA ILE A 327 -21.32 27.40 10.56
C ILE A 327 -22.57 26.57 10.26
N GLY A 328 -22.96 25.66 11.15
CA GLY A 328 -24.09 24.74 10.97
C GLY A 328 -23.73 23.56 10.07
N THR A 329 -24.48 22.47 10.19
CA THR A 329 -24.21 21.21 9.49
C THR A 329 -24.43 21.33 7.99
N HIS A 330 -25.43 22.10 7.54
CA HIS A 330 -25.66 22.37 6.11
C HIS A 330 -24.43 22.96 5.42
N ARG A 331 -23.88 24.05 5.99
CA ARG A 331 -22.76 24.78 5.36
C ARG A 331 -21.46 24.00 5.50
N SER A 332 -21.25 23.36 6.65
CA SER A 332 -20.10 22.48 6.87
C SER A 332 -20.09 21.33 5.87
N MET A 333 -21.23 20.66 5.65
CA MET A 333 -21.35 19.59 4.67
C MET A 333 -21.02 20.04 3.24
N ILE A 334 -21.50 21.21 2.81
CA ILE A 334 -21.21 21.76 1.49
C ILE A 334 -19.70 22.07 1.34
N VAL A 335 -19.09 22.73 2.35
CA VAL A 335 -17.64 22.97 2.36
C VAL A 335 -16.88 21.65 2.25
N GLY A 336 -17.27 20.65 3.06
CA GLY A 336 -16.65 19.35 3.05
C GLY A 336 -16.72 18.64 1.71
N GLY A 337 -17.92 18.59 1.11
CA GLY A 337 -18.11 17.97 -0.19
C GLY A 337 -17.34 18.66 -1.31
N ILE A 338 -17.26 20.00 -1.31
CA ILE A 338 -16.47 20.75 -2.30
C ILE A 338 -14.98 20.40 -2.16
N LEU A 339 -14.45 20.38 -0.93
CA LEU A 339 -13.05 20.01 -0.69
C LEU A 339 -12.76 18.56 -1.10
N ILE A 340 -13.67 17.62 -0.86
CA ILE A 340 -13.55 16.23 -1.32
C ILE A 340 -13.51 16.17 -2.85
N ALA A 341 -14.41 16.87 -3.54
CA ALA A 341 -14.45 16.91 -5.00
C ALA A 341 -13.16 17.50 -5.58
N LEU A 342 -12.72 18.65 -5.05
CA LEU A 342 -11.45 19.27 -5.44
C LEU A 342 -10.25 18.37 -5.18
N GLY A 343 -10.23 17.67 -4.05
CA GLY A 343 -9.16 16.72 -3.74
C GLY A 343 -9.05 15.62 -4.78
N HIS A 344 -10.15 14.98 -5.19
CA HIS A 344 -10.15 13.95 -6.22
C HIS A 344 -9.77 14.49 -7.62
N ILE A 345 -10.17 15.72 -7.95
CA ILE A 345 -9.71 16.40 -9.16
C ILE A 345 -8.19 16.59 -9.14
N VAL A 346 -7.65 17.07 -8.01
CA VAL A 346 -6.21 17.26 -7.82
C VAL A 346 -5.45 15.94 -7.94
N LEU A 347 -5.98 14.84 -7.38
CA LEU A 347 -5.39 13.50 -7.56
C LEU A 347 -5.35 13.10 -9.04
N GLY A 348 -6.46 13.28 -9.77
CA GLY A 348 -6.52 13.00 -11.20
C GLY A 348 -5.49 13.81 -12.00
N ILE A 349 -5.41 15.12 -11.75
CA ILE A 349 -4.47 16.02 -12.42
C ILE A 349 -3.01 15.67 -12.11
N SER A 350 -2.71 15.24 -10.87
CA SER A 350 -1.35 14.88 -10.47
C SER A 350 -0.77 13.70 -11.26
N GLY A 351 -1.62 12.87 -11.88
CA GLY A 351 -1.22 11.76 -12.73
C GLY A 351 -1.01 12.13 -14.20
N ILE A 352 -1.12 13.41 -14.60
CA ILE A 352 -1.06 13.79 -16.02
C ILE A 352 0.35 14.25 -16.41
N GLY A 353 0.88 13.67 -17.49
CA GLY A 353 2.12 14.12 -18.14
C GLY A 353 3.34 14.08 -17.20
N ALA A 354 4.18 15.12 -17.24
CA ALA A 354 5.40 15.17 -16.43
C ALA A 354 5.15 15.09 -14.91
N TRP A 355 3.98 15.54 -14.44
CA TRP A 355 3.61 15.49 -13.02
C TRP A 355 3.34 14.08 -12.52
N ALA A 356 3.07 13.12 -13.41
CA ALA A 356 2.99 11.71 -13.03
C ALA A 356 4.34 11.17 -12.51
N LEU A 357 5.45 11.79 -12.92
CA LEU A 357 6.80 11.24 -12.82
C LEU A 357 7.70 11.98 -11.82
N ASP A 358 7.39 13.23 -11.47
CA ASP A 358 8.24 14.08 -10.64
C ASP A 358 7.78 14.22 -9.19
N GLU A 359 8.68 14.70 -8.34
CA GLU A 359 8.40 14.94 -6.91
C GLU A 359 7.34 16.03 -6.70
N THR A 360 7.24 16.98 -7.63
CA THR A 360 6.26 18.06 -7.59
C THR A 360 4.84 17.51 -7.73
N GLY A 361 4.60 16.64 -8.70
CA GLY A 361 3.32 16.01 -8.88
C GLY A 361 2.96 15.07 -7.74
N MET A 362 3.94 14.44 -7.09
CA MET A 362 3.70 13.71 -5.85
C MET A 362 3.26 14.64 -4.71
N ALA A 363 3.87 15.82 -4.55
CA ALA A 363 3.44 16.81 -3.58
C ALA A 363 2.00 17.33 -3.85
N ILE A 364 1.64 17.48 -5.12
CA ILE A 364 0.27 17.80 -5.56
C ILE A 364 -0.68 16.65 -5.19
N PHE A 365 -0.29 15.39 -5.44
CA PHE A 365 -1.07 14.22 -5.03
C PHE A 365 -1.32 14.20 -3.52
N ILE A 366 -0.29 14.45 -2.69
CA ILE A 366 -0.42 14.55 -1.23
C ILE A 366 -1.35 15.70 -0.82
N SER A 367 -1.29 16.84 -1.51
CA SER A 367 -2.24 17.95 -1.30
C SER A 367 -3.68 17.51 -1.59
N GLY A 368 -3.89 16.71 -2.64
CA GLY A 368 -5.18 16.10 -2.95
C GLY A 368 -5.71 15.20 -1.84
N LEU A 369 -4.86 14.33 -1.27
CA LEU A 369 -5.22 13.50 -0.10
C LEU A 369 -5.58 14.35 1.13
N ALA A 370 -4.83 15.43 1.37
CA ALA A 370 -5.11 16.36 2.46
C ALA A 370 -6.47 17.06 2.27
N LEU A 371 -6.81 17.49 1.05
CA LEU A 371 -8.13 18.04 0.74
C LEU A 371 -9.26 17.06 1.03
N ILE A 372 -9.09 15.79 0.63
CA ILE A 372 -10.10 14.76 0.87
C ILE A 372 -10.31 14.54 2.37
N THR A 373 -9.23 14.44 3.15
CA THR A 373 -9.33 14.20 4.61
C THR A 373 -9.93 15.39 5.36
N ILE A 374 -9.52 16.63 5.03
CA ILE A 374 -10.13 17.86 5.58
C ILE A 374 -11.60 17.95 5.20
N GLY A 375 -11.93 17.69 3.94
CA GLY A 375 -13.30 17.72 3.45
C GLY A 375 -14.19 16.66 4.13
N THR A 376 -13.67 15.44 4.29
CA THR A 376 -14.31 14.35 5.03
C THR A 376 -14.58 14.76 6.48
N GLY A 377 -13.64 15.50 7.09
CA GLY A 377 -13.79 16.05 8.43
C GLY A 377 -15.01 16.96 8.58
N HIS A 378 -15.26 17.81 7.60
CA HIS A 378 -16.45 18.66 7.57
C HIS A 378 -17.74 17.90 7.22
N PHE A 379 -17.65 16.96 6.28
CA PHE A 379 -18.81 16.27 5.69
C PHE A 379 -19.43 15.23 6.63
N LYS A 380 -18.64 14.26 7.06
CA LYS A 380 -19.08 13.04 7.78
C LYS A 380 -19.89 13.30 9.06
N PRO A 381 -19.44 14.18 9.99
CA PRO A 381 -20.23 14.46 11.20
C PRO A 381 -21.52 15.21 10.85
N SER A 382 -21.47 16.12 9.87
CA SER A 382 -22.59 16.99 9.51
C SER A 382 -23.78 16.21 8.94
N VAL A 383 -23.55 15.26 8.02
CA VAL A 383 -24.62 14.43 7.44
C VAL A 383 -25.27 13.56 8.51
N SER A 384 -24.47 12.94 9.37
CA SER A 384 -24.94 12.05 10.44
C SER A 384 -25.83 12.79 11.44
N VAL A 385 -25.50 14.04 11.78
CA VAL A 385 -26.32 14.89 12.65
C VAL A 385 -27.65 15.22 11.97
N MET A 386 -27.64 15.62 10.69
CA MET A 386 -28.88 15.91 9.94
C MET A 386 -29.82 14.70 9.88
N VAL A 387 -29.30 13.47 9.75
CA VAL A 387 -30.14 12.25 9.82
C VAL A 387 -30.82 12.12 11.17
N GLY A 388 -30.10 12.42 12.26
CA GLY A 388 -30.65 12.39 13.61
C GLY A 388 -31.73 13.45 13.85
N GLU A 389 -31.56 14.64 13.26
CA GLU A 389 -32.48 15.77 13.40
C GLU A 389 -33.80 15.61 12.61
N LEU A 390 -33.85 14.68 11.64
CA LEU A 390 -35.10 14.33 10.94
C LEU A 390 -36.18 13.75 11.87
N TYR A 391 -35.80 13.34 13.09
CA TYR A 391 -36.65 12.63 14.02
C TYR A 391 -36.74 13.37 15.35
N PRO A 392 -37.95 13.52 15.93
CA PRO A 392 -38.10 13.99 17.30
C PRO A 392 -37.35 13.10 18.32
N PRO A 393 -37.02 13.64 19.51
CA PRO A 393 -36.50 12.83 20.61
C PRO A 393 -37.44 11.66 20.92
N ASN A 394 -36.92 10.43 20.90
CA ASN A 394 -37.63 9.16 21.14
C ASN A 394 -38.50 8.59 19.99
N ASP A 395 -38.41 9.11 18.76
CA ASP A 395 -39.06 8.45 17.62
C ASP A 395 -38.45 7.05 17.36
N PRO A 396 -39.25 5.96 17.40
CA PRO A 396 -38.74 4.60 17.20
C PRO A 396 -38.17 4.36 15.79
N ARG A 397 -38.56 5.17 14.80
CA ARG A 397 -38.05 5.07 13.41
C ARG A 397 -36.60 5.51 13.30
N ARG A 398 -36.08 6.26 14.26
CA ARG A 398 -34.71 6.80 14.22
C ARG A 398 -33.65 5.71 14.09
N GLU A 399 -33.80 4.58 14.77
CA GLU A 399 -32.84 3.46 14.70
C GLU A 399 -32.85 2.77 13.33
N SER A 400 -34.04 2.52 12.78
CA SER A 400 -34.19 2.01 11.41
C SER A 400 -33.66 2.99 10.35
N ALA A 401 -33.76 4.31 10.59
CA ALA A 401 -33.24 5.32 9.69
C ALA A 401 -31.71 5.28 9.59
N PHE A 402 -31.01 5.11 10.71
CA PHE A 402 -29.55 4.91 10.70
C PHE A 402 -29.16 3.60 10.02
N SER A 403 -30.00 2.57 10.08
CA SER A 403 -29.77 1.32 9.35
C SER A 403 -29.91 1.50 7.82
N ILE A 404 -30.93 2.24 7.37
CA ILE A 404 -31.08 2.62 5.95
C ILE A 404 -29.90 3.50 5.51
N PHE A 405 -29.52 4.49 6.31
CA PHE A 405 -28.37 5.34 6.04
C PHE A 405 -27.07 4.52 5.89
N TYR A 406 -26.86 3.54 6.77
CA TYR A 406 -25.73 2.62 6.69
C TYR A 406 -25.75 1.73 5.44
N MET A 407 -26.93 1.37 4.93
CA MET A 407 -27.05 0.68 3.64
C MET A 407 -26.49 1.54 2.49
N GLY A 408 -26.74 2.86 2.51
CA GLY A 408 -26.21 3.79 1.51
C GLY A 408 -24.68 3.84 1.50
N ILE A 409 -24.07 3.78 2.69
CA ILE A 409 -22.61 3.71 2.85
C ILE A 409 -22.04 2.49 2.12
N ASN A 410 -22.66 1.32 2.32
CA ASN A 410 -22.19 0.07 1.73
C ASN A 410 -22.42 0.04 0.21
N ILE A 411 -23.53 0.57 -0.29
CA ILE A 411 -23.78 0.67 -1.74
C ILE A 411 -22.74 1.57 -2.42
N GLY A 412 -22.40 2.71 -1.80
CA GLY A 412 -21.33 3.58 -2.28
C GLY A 412 -19.97 2.87 -2.33
N ALA A 413 -19.60 2.18 -1.25
CA ALA A 413 -18.36 1.42 -1.17
C ALA A 413 -18.28 0.28 -2.20
N PHE A 414 -19.39 -0.46 -2.38
CA PHE A 414 -19.49 -1.54 -3.35
C PHE A 414 -19.33 -1.03 -4.79
N SER A 415 -20.09 0.00 -5.16
CA SER A 415 -20.13 0.53 -6.53
C SER A 415 -18.83 1.22 -6.94
N CYS A 416 -18.14 1.92 -6.03
CA CYS A 416 -16.91 2.60 -6.38
C CYS A 416 -15.78 1.66 -6.79
N ASN A 417 -15.55 0.61 -6.01
CA ASN A 417 -14.50 -0.37 -6.30
C ASN A 417 -14.70 -1.08 -7.66
N LEU A 418 -15.94 -1.14 -8.15
CA LEU A 418 -16.29 -1.61 -9.48
C LEU A 418 -16.09 -0.52 -10.55
N VAL A 419 -16.48 0.73 -10.30
CA VAL A 419 -16.41 1.81 -11.30
C VAL A 419 -15.01 2.44 -11.34
N CYS A 420 -14.60 3.13 -10.28
CA CYS A 420 -13.29 3.79 -10.18
C CYS A 420 -12.15 2.78 -10.30
N GLY A 421 -12.32 1.61 -9.68
CA GLY A 421 -11.35 0.53 -9.73
C GLY A 421 -11.10 0.00 -11.14
N THR A 422 -12.17 -0.28 -11.89
CA THR A 422 -12.05 -0.71 -13.29
C THR A 422 -11.44 0.39 -14.14
N LEU A 423 -11.93 1.63 -14.06
CA LEU A 423 -11.38 2.74 -14.84
C LEU A 423 -9.89 2.95 -14.58
N ALA A 424 -9.45 2.88 -13.32
CA ALA A 424 -8.04 2.98 -12.95
C ALA A 424 -7.18 1.90 -13.60
N LEU A 425 -7.66 0.64 -13.58
CA LEU A 425 -6.89 -0.52 -13.99
C LEU A 425 -6.95 -0.80 -15.50
N THR A 426 -8.03 -0.40 -16.19
CA THR A 426 -8.24 -0.65 -17.62
C THR A 426 -8.01 0.56 -18.51
N VAL A 427 -8.21 1.78 -18.01
CA VAL A 427 -8.07 3.02 -18.79
C VAL A 427 -6.87 3.84 -18.30
N GLY A 428 -6.80 4.10 -16.99
CA GLY A 428 -5.71 4.84 -16.37
C GLY A 428 -6.09 5.40 -15.00
N TRP A 429 -5.10 5.55 -14.12
CA TRP A 429 -5.31 5.93 -12.71
C TRP A 429 -6.04 7.26 -12.56
N HIS A 430 -5.71 8.26 -13.37
CA HIS A 430 -6.37 9.56 -13.36
C HIS A 430 -7.89 9.45 -13.63
N TYR A 431 -8.34 8.53 -14.49
CA TYR A 431 -9.77 8.29 -14.71
C TYR A 431 -10.45 7.66 -13.50
N GLY A 432 -9.76 6.78 -12.77
CA GLY A 432 -10.25 6.24 -11.51
C GLY A 432 -10.48 7.32 -10.46
N PHE A 433 -9.49 8.22 -10.29
CA PHE A 433 -9.60 9.35 -9.37
C PHE A 433 -10.65 10.38 -9.83
N ALA A 434 -10.72 10.68 -11.13
CA ALA A 434 -11.69 11.61 -11.69
C ALA A 434 -13.13 11.09 -11.57
N ALA A 435 -13.37 9.78 -11.74
CA ALA A 435 -14.68 9.19 -11.54
C ALA A 435 -15.19 9.39 -10.10
N ALA A 436 -14.30 9.31 -9.11
CA ALA A 436 -14.63 9.60 -7.71
C ALA A 436 -15.02 11.09 -7.51
N ALA A 437 -14.39 12.03 -8.24
CA ALA A 437 -14.79 13.43 -8.24
C ALA A 437 -16.19 13.63 -8.83
N VAL A 438 -16.50 12.97 -9.95
CA VAL A 438 -17.83 13.01 -10.58
C VAL A 438 -18.91 12.53 -9.60
N GLY A 439 -18.65 11.45 -8.87
CA GLY A 439 -19.56 10.95 -7.84
C GLY A 439 -19.84 11.98 -6.74
N MET A 440 -18.80 12.59 -6.18
CA MET A 440 -18.96 13.63 -5.14
C MET A 440 -19.73 14.85 -5.67
N ILE A 441 -19.43 15.31 -6.89
CA ILE A 441 -20.13 16.44 -7.53
C ILE A 441 -21.61 16.10 -7.74
N ALA A 442 -21.92 14.89 -8.21
CA ALA A 442 -23.30 14.43 -8.36
C ALA A 442 -24.04 14.46 -7.01
N GLY A 443 -23.42 13.95 -5.94
CA GLY A 443 -23.95 14.01 -4.58
C GLY A 443 -24.22 15.45 -4.12
N LEU A 444 -23.28 16.36 -4.34
CA LEU A 444 -23.46 17.79 -4.02
C LEU A 444 -24.60 18.43 -4.80
N VAL A 445 -24.70 18.18 -6.10
CA VAL A 445 -25.77 18.75 -6.95
C VAL A 445 -27.13 18.23 -6.48
N ILE A 446 -27.26 16.92 -6.25
CA ILE A 446 -28.47 16.31 -5.68
C ILE A 446 -28.83 16.98 -4.35
N TYR A 447 -27.85 17.19 -3.47
CA TYR A 447 -28.08 17.86 -2.21
C TYR A 447 -28.56 19.30 -2.36
N LEU A 448 -27.90 20.10 -3.20
CA LEU A 448 -28.24 21.51 -3.37
C LEU A 448 -29.66 21.69 -3.93
N ILE A 449 -30.07 20.81 -4.85
CA ILE A 449 -31.43 20.78 -5.40
C ILE A 449 -32.44 20.27 -4.36
N GLY A 450 -32.11 19.21 -3.63
CA GLY A 450 -33.03 18.56 -2.69
C GLY A 450 -33.17 19.26 -1.34
N LYS A 451 -32.11 19.95 -0.86
CA LYS A 451 -32.08 20.64 0.44
C LYS A 451 -33.30 21.54 0.66
N PRO A 452 -33.63 22.51 -0.23
CA PRO A 452 -34.75 23.42 0.02
C PRO A 452 -36.09 22.70 0.05
N LEU A 453 -36.20 21.50 -0.49
CA LEU A 453 -37.46 20.73 -0.53
C LEU A 453 -37.61 19.79 0.66
N TYR A 454 -36.51 19.19 1.13
CA TYR A 454 -36.57 18.03 2.04
C TYR A 454 -35.92 18.26 3.41
N LEU A 455 -35.16 19.34 3.60
CA LEU A 455 -34.40 19.60 4.83
C LEU A 455 -34.66 20.99 5.43
N GLN A 456 -35.84 21.57 5.20
CA GLN A 456 -36.18 22.87 5.79
C GLN A 456 -36.22 22.77 7.32
N GLY A 457 -35.49 23.65 8.01
CA GLY A 457 -35.43 23.70 9.48
C GLY A 457 -34.53 22.64 10.13
N ILE A 458 -33.92 21.75 9.34
CA ILE A 458 -32.90 20.79 9.77
C ILE A 458 -31.53 21.43 9.56
N GLY A 459 -30.52 21.13 10.39
CA GLY A 459 -29.13 21.52 10.16
C GLY A 459 -28.81 23.02 10.07
N GLU A 460 -29.76 23.87 10.45
CA GLU A 460 -29.58 25.33 10.52
C GLU A 460 -28.94 25.73 11.86
N THR A 461 -28.13 26.79 11.84
CA THR A 461 -27.45 27.32 13.03
C THR A 461 -27.90 28.75 13.32
N THR A 462 -28.02 29.07 14.60
CA THR A 462 -28.25 30.44 15.09
C THR A 462 -26.94 31.23 15.25
N SER A 463 -25.79 30.61 14.99
CA SER A 463 -24.48 31.25 15.14
C SER A 463 -24.36 32.54 14.32
N PRO A 464 -23.81 33.62 14.93
CA PRO A 464 -23.46 34.85 14.21
C PRO A 464 -22.43 34.63 13.10
N HIS A 465 -21.64 33.54 13.18
CA HIS A 465 -20.56 33.25 12.25
C HIS A 465 -20.98 32.42 11.04
N ARG A 466 -22.27 32.07 10.88
CA ARG A 466 -22.75 31.22 9.79
C ARG A 466 -22.38 31.70 8.39
N ASN A 467 -22.32 33.02 8.18
CA ASN A 467 -21.99 33.62 6.89
C ASN A 467 -20.49 33.52 6.54
N LYS A 468 -19.64 33.09 7.49
CA LYS A 468 -18.20 32.89 7.29
C LYS A 468 -17.85 31.50 6.74
N ALA A 469 -18.84 30.65 6.45
CA ALA A 469 -18.60 29.28 5.98
C ALA A 469 -17.71 29.21 4.72
N TRP A 470 -17.87 30.16 3.80
CA TRP A 470 -17.07 30.21 2.57
C TRP A 470 -15.57 30.35 2.84
N MET A 471 -15.15 30.90 3.99
CA MET A 471 -13.73 31.04 4.36
C MET A 471 -13.05 29.69 4.56
N PHE A 472 -13.79 28.65 4.96
CA PHE A 472 -13.21 27.32 5.17
C PHE A 472 -12.75 26.65 3.86
N LEU A 473 -13.20 27.14 2.69
CA LEU A 473 -12.71 26.68 1.39
C LEU A 473 -11.25 27.11 1.14
N PRO A 474 -10.89 28.42 1.10
CA PRO A 474 -9.51 28.83 0.93
C PRO A 474 -8.63 28.39 2.11
N LEU A 475 -9.14 28.34 3.35
CA LEU A 475 -8.37 27.77 4.47
C LEU A 475 -8.04 26.29 4.25
N GLY A 476 -9.00 25.49 3.78
CA GLY A 476 -8.77 24.09 3.44
C GLY A 476 -7.76 23.91 2.31
N LEU A 477 -7.83 24.75 1.27
CA LEU A 477 -6.86 24.76 0.17
C LEU A 477 -5.44 25.11 0.64
N ILE A 478 -5.31 26.15 1.45
CA ILE A 478 -4.02 26.58 2.02
C ILE A 478 -3.45 25.48 2.92
N ALA A 479 -4.27 24.91 3.80
CA ALA A 479 -3.84 23.83 4.69
C ALA A 479 -3.38 22.59 3.90
N ALA A 480 -4.11 22.21 2.85
CA ALA A 480 -3.74 21.09 2.01
C ALA A 480 -2.46 21.34 1.21
N ALA A 481 -2.31 22.53 0.62
CA ALA A 481 -1.09 22.93 -0.08
C ALA A 481 0.11 22.97 0.88
N PHE A 482 -0.09 23.43 2.11
CA PHE A 482 0.94 23.40 3.15
C PHE A 482 1.36 21.96 3.49
N VAL A 483 0.43 21.01 3.57
CA VAL A 483 0.75 19.59 3.76
C VAL A 483 1.56 19.03 2.57
N GLY A 484 1.18 19.36 1.32
CA GLY A 484 1.97 18.99 0.14
C GLY A 484 3.37 19.60 0.14
N TRP A 485 3.50 20.86 0.56
CA TRP A 485 4.80 21.51 0.71
C TRP A 485 5.66 20.84 1.79
N LEU A 486 5.09 20.52 2.96
CA LEU A 486 5.78 19.77 4.02
C LEU A 486 6.23 18.38 3.55
N PHE A 487 5.49 17.76 2.64
CA PHE A 487 5.90 16.51 2.00
C PHE A 487 7.11 16.75 1.09
N HIS A 488 7.04 17.75 0.21
CA HIS A 488 8.08 18.08 -0.77
C HIS A 488 9.44 18.38 -0.10
N ILE A 489 9.44 19.11 1.01
CA ILE A 489 10.68 19.42 1.75
C ILE A 489 11.14 18.27 2.68
N GLY A 490 10.42 17.14 2.71
CA GLY A 490 10.76 15.96 3.51
C GLY A 490 10.35 16.01 4.98
N THR A 491 9.70 17.08 5.45
CA THR A 491 9.27 17.23 6.86
C THR A 491 8.27 16.14 7.27
N LEU A 492 7.31 15.77 6.40
CA LEU A 492 6.36 14.70 6.77
C LEU A 492 7.05 13.35 6.99
N ARG A 493 8.14 13.06 6.25
CA ARG A 493 8.95 11.85 6.47
C ARG A 493 9.64 11.89 7.82
N GLN A 494 10.16 13.06 8.24
CA GLN A 494 10.76 13.24 9.56
C GLN A 494 9.73 13.07 10.68
N ILE A 495 8.53 13.65 10.53
CA ILE A 495 7.42 13.47 11.48
C ILE A 495 7.04 11.99 11.58
N HIS A 496 6.88 11.29 10.46
CA HIS A 496 6.59 9.85 10.46
C HIS A 496 7.67 9.07 11.22
N THR A 497 8.94 9.33 10.91
CA THR A 497 10.09 8.67 11.54
C THR A 497 10.11 8.91 13.05
N PHE A 498 9.88 10.15 13.48
CA PHE A 498 9.80 10.52 14.89
C PHE A 498 8.63 9.84 15.61
N VAL A 499 7.41 9.90 15.05
CA VAL A 499 6.21 9.30 15.65
C VAL A 499 6.30 7.77 15.67
N SER A 500 7.03 7.18 14.71
CA SER A 500 7.18 5.73 14.60
C SER A 500 8.34 5.16 15.42
N ASP A 501 9.11 6.02 16.11
CA ASP A 501 10.17 5.58 17.00
C ASP A 501 9.59 4.78 18.18
N PRO A 502 10.14 3.60 18.53
CA PRO A 502 9.64 2.78 19.63
C PRO A 502 9.54 3.51 20.98
N LEU A 503 10.47 4.42 21.29
CA LEU A 503 10.43 5.22 22.52
C LEU A 503 9.30 6.24 22.46
N VAL A 504 9.08 6.88 21.31
CA VAL A 504 7.98 7.83 21.13
C VAL A 504 6.63 7.11 21.23
N TYR A 505 6.50 5.91 20.65
CA TYR A 505 5.31 5.08 20.84
C TYR A 505 5.07 4.72 22.31
N LEU A 506 6.13 4.34 23.04
CA LEU A 506 6.03 4.06 24.47
C LEU A 506 5.57 5.30 25.25
N ILE A 507 6.13 6.49 24.95
CA ILE A 507 5.73 7.75 25.58
C ILE A 507 4.26 8.06 25.26
N ILE A 508 3.83 7.96 24.01
CA ILE A 508 2.44 8.19 23.60
C ILE A 508 1.51 7.21 24.32
N ALA A 509 1.88 5.93 24.42
CA ALA A 509 1.11 4.93 25.14
C ALA A 509 0.99 5.26 26.63
N VAL A 510 2.10 5.63 27.29
CA VAL A 510 2.11 6.04 28.70
C VAL A 510 1.26 7.29 28.92
N LEU A 511 1.36 8.29 28.05
CA LEU A 511 0.54 9.51 28.13
C LEU A 511 -0.94 9.21 27.91
N ALA A 512 -1.28 8.35 26.95
CA ALA A 512 -2.67 7.93 26.70
C ALA A 512 -3.25 7.16 27.88
N ILE A 513 -2.48 6.24 28.48
CA ILE A 513 -2.87 5.50 29.69
C ILE A 513 -3.02 6.46 30.87
N SER A 514 -2.06 7.37 31.07
CA SER A 514 -2.09 8.36 32.15
C SER A 514 -3.31 9.29 32.03
N TYR A 515 -3.60 9.75 30.81
CA TYR A 515 -4.79 10.53 30.50
C TYR A 515 -6.07 9.72 30.77
N ALA A 516 -6.14 8.46 30.36
CA ALA A 516 -7.29 7.60 30.62
C ALA A 516 -7.52 7.42 32.13
N VAL A 517 -6.47 7.13 32.90
CA VAL A 517 -6.54 6.98 34.36
C VAL A 517 -7.00 8.28 35.02
N TRP A 518 -6.41 9.42 34.63
CA TRP A 518 -6.82 10.74 35.12
C TRP A 518 -8.28 11.08 34.75
N PHE A 519 -8.68 10.81 33.50
CA PHE A 519 -10.04 11.07 33.02
C PHE A 519 -11.06 10.23 33.78
N ILE A 520 -10.77 8.94 34.03
CA ILE A 520 -11.61 8.06 34.86
C ILE A 520 -11.68 8.59 36.29
N ALA A 521 -10.55 8.96 36.91
CA ALA A 521 -10.50 9.45 38.28
C ALA A 521 -11.27 10.76 38.49
N SER A 522 -11.29 11.62 37.46
CA SER A 522 -12.04 12.89 37.46
C SER A 522 -13.56 12.72 37.32
N GLN A 523 -14.06 11.52 36.99
CA GLN A 523 -15.50 11.26 36.97
C GLN A 523 -16.06 11.05 38.40
N LEU A 524 -17.36 11.28 38.53
CA LEU A 524 -18.11 10.95 39.75
C LEU A 524 -17.94 9.47 40.12
N PRO A 525 -17.88 9.10 41.41
CA PRO A 525 -17.62 7.72 41.85
C PRO A 525 -18.44 6.64 41.13
N GLY A 526 -19.76 6.86 40.95
CA GLY A 526 -20.64 5.91 40.25
C GLY A 526 -20.48 5.87 38.72
N ASP A 527 -19.80 6.84 38.12
CA ASP A 527 -19.52 6.89 36.69
C ASP A 527 -18.11 6.34 36.34
N ARG A 528 -17.23 6.13 37.34
CA ARG A 528 -15.85 5.66 37.12
C ARG A 528 -15.78 4.29 36.46
N GLY A 529 -16.53 3.32 36.99
CA GLY A 529 -16.62 1.97 36.44
C GLY A 529 -17.16 1.96 34.99
N PRO A 530 -18.33 2.57 34.71
CA PRO A 530 -18.85 2.75 33.36
C PRO A 530 -17.84 3.40 32.40
N VAL A 531 -17.15 4.48 32.80
CA VAL A 531 -16.17 5.14 31.94
C VAL A 531 -14.91 4.28 31.73
N ALA A 532 -14.43 3.58 32.75
CA ALA A 532 -13.29 2.67 32.63
C ALA A 532 -13.55 1.57 31.59
N THR A 533 -14.75 0.99 31.59
CA THR A 533 -15.11 -0.04 30.60
C THR A 533 -15.15 0.48 29.16
N ILE A 534 -15.43 1.77 28.93
CA ILE A 534 -15.34 2.39 27.60
C ILE A 534 -13.89 2.38 27.10
N PHE A 535 -12.93 2.80 27.92
CA PHE A 535 -11.50 2.77 27.57
C PHE A 535 -11.00 1.34 27.32
N ILE A 536 -11.47 0.37 28.10
CA ILE A 536 -11.11 -1.05 27.89
C ILE A 536 -11.66 -1.54 26.55
N TYR A 537 -12.94 -1.31 26.25
CA TYR A 537 -13.52 -1.73 24.97
C TYR A 537 -12.90 -1.01 23.78
N MET A 538 -12.46 0.23 23.96
CA MET A 538 -11.73 0.98 22.94
C MET A 538 -10.41 0.30 22.55
N LEU A 539 -9.68 -0.30 23.50
CA LEU A 539 -8.47 -1.07 23.21
C LEU A 539 -8.77 -2.29 22.31
N PHE A 540 -9.80 -3.06 22.64
CA PHE A 540 -10.23 -4.21 21.84
C PHE A 540 -10.74 -3.79 20.46
N ASN A 541 -11.45 -2.67 20.38
CA ASN A 541 -11.87 -2.06 19.11
C ASN A 541 -10.65 -1.67 18.26
N ALA A 542 -9.62 -1.08 18.86
CA ALA A 542 -8.39 -0.73 18.14
C ALA A 542 -7.68 -1.96 17.56
N VAL A 543 -7.63 -3.09 18.30
CA VAL A 543 -7.07 -4.36 17.80
C VAL A 543 -7.88 -4.88 16.61
N PHE A 544 -9.21 -4.85 16.69
CA PHE A 544 -10.07 -5.26 15.58
C PHE A 544 -9.80 -4.43 14.33
N TRP A 545 -9.83 -3.11 14.43
CA TRP A 545 -9.63 -2.23 13.27
C TRP A 545 -8.19 -2.29 12.75
N LEU A 546 -7.19 -2.45 13.61
CA LEU A 546 -5.80 -2.63 13.17
C LEU A 546 -5.66 -3.83 12.23
N ALA A 547 -6.32 -4.94 12.56
CA ALA A 547 -6.32 -6.15 11.75
C ALA A 547 -7.23 -6.00 10.52
N PHE A 548 -8.40 -5.38 10.68
CA PHE A 548 -9.36 -5.19 9.59
C PHE A 548 -8.86 -4.22 8.50
N GLU A 549 -8.17 -3.14 8.90
CA GLU A 549 -7.68 -2.08 8.01
C GLU A 549 -6.57 -2.53 7.05
N GLN A 550 -5.98 -3.72 7.26
CA GLN A 550 -5.05 -4.35 6.30
C GLN A 550 -5.69 -4.63 4.94
N ALA A 551 -7.02 -4.61 4.83
CA ALA A 551 -7.78 -4.78 3.60
C ALA A 551 -7.29 -3.87 2.46
N GLY A 552 -6.86 -2.64 2.77
CA GLY A 552 -6.34 -1.70 1.76
C GLY A 552 -4.82 -1.60 1.69
N SER A 553 -4.07 -2.46 2.40
CA SER A 553 -2.60 -2.48 2.39
C SER A 553 -2.03 -3.87 2.07
N SER A 554 -1.77 -4.71 3.08
CA SER A 554 -1.15 -6.02 2.87
C SER A 554 -2.07 -7.00 2.13
N LEU A 555 -3.39 -6.97 2.36
CA LEU A 555 -4.32 -7.86 1.67
C LEU A 555 -4.55 -7.46 0.21
N THR A 556 -4.57 -6.15 -0.10
CA THR A 556 -4.74 -5.68 -1.49
C THR A 556 -3.51 -6.01 -2.34
N THR A 557 -2.30 -5.87 -1.78
CA THR A 557 -1.05 -6.25 -2.46
C THR A 557 -0.93 -7.76 -2.63
N PHE A 558 -1.30 -8.55 -1.61
CA PHE A 558 -1.43 -10.01 -1.75
C PHE A 558 -2.41 -10.41 -2.87
N THR A 559 -3.53 -9.70 -2.98
CA THR A 559 -4.52 -9.95 -4.03
C THR A 559 -3.97 -9.65 -5.42
N ASP A 560 -3.17 -8.59 -5.56
CA ASP A 560 -2.61 -8.22 -6.86
C ASP A 560 -1.52 -9.20 -7.32
N GLU A 561 -0.63 -9.59 -6.39
CA GLU A 561 0.63 -10.28 -6.70
C GLU A 561 0.55 -11.79 -6.48
N ARG A 562 -0.09 -12.23 -5.39
CA ARG A 562 -0.09 -13.64 -4.95
C ARG A 562 -1.36 -14.39 -5.26
N THR A 563 -2.40 -13.70 -5.75
CA THR A 563 -3.69 -14.34 -6.06
C THR A 563 -3.86 -14.53 -7.57
N SER A 564 -4.20 -15.74 -7.98
CA SER A 564 -4.61 -16.03 -9.35
C SER A 564 -5.99 -15.44 -9.57
N ARG A 565 -6.06 -14.36 -10.38
CA ARG A 565 -7.28 -13.59 -10.65
C ARG A 565 -7.94 -13.95 -11.99
N MET A 566 -7.49 -15.01 -12.64
CA MET A 566 -8.07 -15.50 -13.89
C MET A 566 -9.27 -16.39 -13.60
N ILE A 567 -10.44 -16.03 -14.14
CA ILE A 567 -11.56 -16.95 -14.24
C ILE A 567 -11.40 -17.70 -15.56
N THR A 568 -10.82 -18.90 -15.48
CA THR A 568 -10.45 -19.72 -16.65
C THR A 568 -11.63 -20.05 -17.55
N ALA A 569 -12.84 -20.16 -16.99
CA ALA A 569 -14.06 -20.43 -17.77
C ALA A 569 -14.45 -19.30 -18.74
N PHE A 570 -14.00 -18.06 -18.51
CA PHE A 570 -14.36 -16.89 -19.31
C PHE A 570 -13.14 -16.12 -19.86
N ASP A 571 -11.94 -16.68 -19.72
CA ASP A 571 -10.65 -16.03 -20.01
C ASP A 571 -10.56 -14.57 -19.53
N TRP A 572 -11.09 -14.32 -18.34
CA TRP A 572 -11.27 -12.97 -17.82
C TRP A 572 -10.52 -12.77 -16.52
N LYS A 573 -9.68 -11.72 -16.47
CA LYS A 573 -8.92 -11.32 -15.30
C LYS A 573 -9.76 -10.39 -14.43
N VAL A 574 -10.10 -10.84 -13.23
CA VAL A 574 -10.82 -10.04 -12.24
C VAL A 574 -9.91 -8.89 -11.76
N PRO A 575 -10.37 -7.63 -11.81
CA PRO A 575 -9.60 -6.50 -11.29
C PRO A 575 -9.37 -6.61 -9.79
N THR A 576 -8.16 -6.26 -9.32
CA THR A 576 -7.78 -6.37 -7.89
C THR A 576 -8.73 -5.58 -6.99
N THR A 577 -9.17 -4.40 -7.45
CA THR A 577 -10.04 -3.50 -6.69
C THR A 577 -11.42 -4.11 -6.39
N TRP A 578 -11.91 -5.04 -7.22
CA TRP A 578 -13.22 -5.67 -7.03
C TRP A 578 -13.26 -6.53 -5.76
N PHE A 579 -12.12 -7.03 -5.29
CA PHE A 579 -12.07 -7.77 -4.03
C PHE A 579 -12.41 -6.90 -2.83
N GLN A 580 -12.17 -5.58 -2.89
CA GLN A 580 -12.63 -4.65 -1.85
C GLN A 580 -14.15 -4.41 -1.89
N SER A 581 -14.85 -4.77 -2.99
CA SER A 581 -16.32 -4.78 -3.04
C SER A 581 -16.92 -5.97 -2.29
N VAL A 582 -16.14 -7.02 -2.00
CA VAL A 582 -16.65 -8.23 -1.33
C VAL A 582 -17.17 -7.88 0.07
N ASN A 583 -16.43 -7.07 0.83
CA ASN A 583 -16.84 -6.66 2.18
C ASN A 583 -18.20 -5.94 2.18
N PRO A 584 -18.41 -4.80 1.47
CA PRO A 584 -19.71 -4.13 1.48
C PRO A 584 -20.83 -4.98 0.87
N ALA A 585 -20.55 -5.80 -0.15
CA ALA A 585 -21.55 -6.75 -0.69
C ALA A 585 -22.02 -7.73 0.39
N LEU A 586 -21.08 -8.30 1.14
CA LEU A 586 -21.40 -9.20 2.24
C LEU A 586 -22.11 -8.49 3.39
N ILE A 587 -21.80 -7.23 3.70
CA ILE A 587 -22.55 -6.46 4.70
C ILE A 587 -24.01 -6.31 4.27
N ILE A 588 -24.26 -5.93 3.01
CA ILE A 588 -25.60 -5.78 2.44
C ILE A 588 -26.40 -7.09 2.58
N LEU A 589 -25.75 -8.23 2.32
CA LEU A 589 -26.38 -9.55 2.39
C LEU A 589 -26.55 -10.07 3.83
N LEU A 590 -25.53 -9.92 4.68
CA LEU A 590 -25.47 -10.52 6.01
C LEU A 590 -26.15 -9.68 7.09
N ALA A 591 -26.16 -8.35 6.99
CA ALA A 591 -26.73 -7.49 8.03
C ALA A 591 -28.22 -7.79 8.31
N PRO A 592 -29.10 -7.98 7.30
CA PRO A 592 -30.49 -8.37 7.54
C PRO A 592 -30.60 -9.75 8.21
N ILE A 593 -29.78 -10.72 7.80
CA ILE A 593 -29.75 -12.09 8.35
C ILE A 593 -29.37 -12.06 9.82
N PHE A 594 -28.31 -11.31 10.18
CA PHE A 594 -27.90 -11.13 11.56
C PHE A 594 -28.97 -10.39 12.37
N GLY A 595 -29.64 -9.38 11.79
CA GLY A 595 -30.77 -8.70 12.43
C GLY A 595 -31.90 -9.67 12.83
N VAL A 596 -32.31 -10.56 11.91
CA VAL A 596 -33.29 -11.62 12.19
C VAL A 596 -32.79 -12.59 13.25
N PHE A 597 -31.52 -13.00 13.16
CA PHE A 597 -30.89 -13.88 14.14
C PHE A 597 -30.90 -13.27 15.56
N TRP A 598 -30.55 -11.99 15.71
CA TRP A 598 -30.57 -11.30 16.99
C TRP A 598 -31.99 -11.16 17.55
N ALA A 599 -32.97 -10.83 16.70
CA ALA A 599 -34.37 -10.77 17.10
C ALA A 599 -34.90 -12.13 17.56
N TRP A 600 -34.55 -13.21 16.85
CA TRP A 600 -34.89 -14.57 17.23
C TRP A 600 -34.26 -14.97 18.57
N MET A 601 -32.99 -14.63 18.80
CA MET A 601 -32.30 -14.92 20.05
C MET A 601 -32.99 -14.21 21.23
N LEU A 602 -33.36 -12.94 21.05
CA LEU A 602 -34.06 -12.14 22.05
C LEU A 602 -35.44 -12.73 22.38
N ARG A 603 -36.19 -13.23 21.39
CA ARG A 603 -37.48 -13.93 21.60
C ARG A 603 -37.34 -15.21 22.41
N LYS A 604 -36.17 -15.87 22.35
CA LYS A 604 -35.85 -17.05 23.17
C LYS A 604 -35.31 -16.70 24.56
N GLY A 605 -35.32 -15.42 24.96
CA GLY A 605 -34.79 -14.96 26.24
C GLY A 605 -33.27 -15.07 26.35
N LYS A 606 -32.56 -15.31 25.23
CA LYS A 606 -31.10 -15.36 25.17
C LYS A 606 -30.57 -14.02 24.67
N SER A 607 -29.47 -13.53 25.23
CA SER A 607 -28.73 -12.40 24.65
C SER A 607 -27.24 -12.57 24.90
N ILE A 608 -26.43 -12.28 23.88
CA ILE A 608 -24.97 -12.22 24.03
C ILE A 608 -24.63 -10.83 24.59
N PRO A 609 -23.97 -10.75 25.76
CA PRO A 609 -23.54 -9.46 26.31
C PRO A 609 -22.52 -8.80 25.37
N GLN A 610 -22.39 -7.48 25.44
CA GLN A 610 -21.55 -6.75 24.50
C GLN A 610 -20.08 -7.20 24.47
N PRO A 611 -19.39 -7.49 25.60
CA PRO A 611 -18.06 -8.11 25.57
C PRO A 611 -18.00 -9.38 24.75
N GLY A 612 -19.05 -10.21 24.83
CA GLY A 612 -19.17 -11.44 24.06
C GLY A 612 -19.26 -11.15 22.55
N LYS A 613 -20.00 -10.11 22.14
CA LYS A 613 -20.07 -9.71 20.73
C LYS A 613 -18.74 -9.17 20.21
N ILE A 614 -18.08 -8.31 20.97
CA ILE A 614 -16.74 -7.79 20.62
C ILE A 614 -15.73 -8.94 20.51
N GLY A 615 -15.75 -9.87 21.47
CA GLY A 615 -14.87 -11.03 21.48
C GLY A 615 -15.09 -11.96 20.28
N LEU A 616 -16.35 -12.23 19.93
CA LEU A 616 -16.69 -12.97 18.72
C LEU A 616 -16.19 -12.24 17.46
N GLY A 617 -16.39 -10.92 17.36
CA GLY A 617 -15.90 -10.13 16.23
C GLY A 617 -14.39 -10.25 16.02
N LEU A 618 -13.62 -10.13 17.11
CA LEU A 618 -12.16 -10.30 17.12
C LEU A 618 -11.72 -11.72 16.71
N ILE A 619 -12.41 -12.75 17.22
CA ILE A 619 -12.13 -14.14 16.85
C ILE A 619 -12.39 -14.35 15.35
N PHE A 620 -13.50 -13.85 14.80
CA PHE A 620 -13.81 -13.97 13.37
C PHE A 620 -12.77 -13.29 12.48
N VAL A 621 -12.26 -12.12 12.85
CA VAL A 621 -11.13 -11.50 12.14
C VAL A 621 -9.88 -12.35 12.24
N GLY A 622 -9.55 -12.88 13.43
CA GLY A 622 -8.44 -13.80 13.59
C GLY A 622 -8.57 -15.08 12.74
N LEU A 623 -9.77 -15.64 12.63
CA LEU A 623 -10.07 -16.78 11.76
C LEU A 623 -9.92 -16.43 10.27
N GLY A 624 -10.25 -15.21 9.86
CA GLY A 624 -9.95 -14.72 8.50
C GLY A 624 -8.45 -14.77 8.20
N TYR A 625 -7.62 -14.39 9.16
CA TYR A 625 -6.17 -14.51 9.03
C TYR A 625 -5.65 -15.94 9.07
N VAL A 626 -6.34 -16.89 9.70
CA VAL A 626 -6.01 -18.32 9.56
C VAL A 626 -6.12 -18.75 8.10
N VAL A 627 -7.13 -18.25 7.37
CA VAL A 627 -7.26 -18.50 5.92
C VAL A 627 -6.09 -17.92 5.15
N MET A 628 -5.61 -16.72 5.51
CA MET A 628 -4.44 -16.11 4.88
C MET A 628 -3.13 -16.82 5.21
N VAL A 629 -2.96 -17.33 6.44
CA VAL A 629 -1.83 -18.20 6.81
C VAL A 629 -1.83 -19.46 5.93
N MET A 630 -2.98 -20.12 5.75
CA MET A 630 -3.09 -21.28 4.86
C MET A 630 -2.74 -20.93 3.41
N ALA A 631 -3.14 -19.75 2.94
CA ALA A 631 -2.83 -19.26 1.60
C ALA A 631 -1.31 -19.04 1.43
N ALA A 632 -0.67 -18.38 2.39
CA ALA A 632 0.75 -18.10 2.36
C ALA A 632 1.61 -19.37 2.49
N LEU A 633 1.21 -20.34 3.33
CA LEU A 633 1.87 -21.63 3.42
C LEU A 633 1.80 -22.43 2.11
N LYS A 634 0.73 -22.26 1.32
CA LYS A 634 0.66 -22.84 -0.03
C LYS A 634 1.64 -22.20 -1.01
N LEU A 635 1.96 -20.91 -0.88
CA LEU A 635 3.00 -20.28 -1.70
C LEU A 635 4.38 -20.88 -1.40
N ASN A 636 4.63 -21.26 -0.14
CA ASN A 636 5.89 -21.91 0.26
C ASN A 636 6.12 -23.28 -0.40
N THR A 637 5.10 -23.90 -1.02
CA THR A 637 5.26 -25.16 -1.78
C THR A 637 5.77 -24.94 -3.21
N GLY A 638 6.19 -23.72 -3.57
CA GLY A 638 6.68 -23.36 -4.90
C GLY A 638 5.59 -22.85 -5.86
N LEU A 639 4.36 -22.63 -5.38
CA LEU A 639 3.31 -22.01 -6.18
C LEU A 639 3.57 -20.49 -6.31
N SER A 640 3.48 -19.96 -7.53
CA SER A 640 3.59 -18.51 -7.74
C SER A 640 2.36 -17.75 -7.26
N LYS A 641 1.16 -18.33 -7.40
CA LYS A 641 -0.13 -17.73 -7.00
C LYS A 641 -1.10 -18.75 -6.43
N VAL A 642 -1.99 -18.30 -5.54
CA VAL A 642 -3.06 -19.10 -4.92
C VAL A 642 -4.44 -18.71 -5.41
N SER A 643 -5.44 -19.56 -5.15
CA SER A 643 -6.83 -19.33 -5.57
C SER A 643 -7.47 -18.13 -4.86
N MET A 644 -8.39 -17.44 -5.57
CA MET A 644 -9.23 -16.36 -5.04
C MET A 644 -10.06 -16.77 -3.82
N VAL A 645 -10.31 -18.07 -3.63
CA VAL A 645 -11.11 -18.57 -2.50
C VAL A 645 -10.52 -18.18 -1.14
N TYR A 646 -9.19 -18.05 -1.04
CA TYR A 646 -8.53 -17.68 0.21
C TYR A 646 -8.84 -16.23 0.59
N ILE A 647 -8.64 -15.31 -0.34
CA ILE A 647 -8.91 -13.89 -0.07
C ILE A 647 -10.41 -13.63 0.12
N CYS A 648 -11.27 -14.27 -0.68
CA CYS A 648 -12.72 -14.17 -0.50
C CYS A 648 -13.18 -14.77 0.84
N GLY A 649 -12.59 -15.89 1.26
CA GLY A 649 -12.85 -16.51 2.57
C GLY A 649 -12.40 -15.62 3.74
N CYS A 650 -11.24 -14.96 3.60
CA CYS A 650 -10.76 -13.97 4.56
C CYS A 650 -11.74 -12.79 4.68
N TYR A 651 -12.13 -12.17 3.55
CA TYR A 651 -13.14 -11.09 3.56
C TYR A 651 -14.47 -11.55 4.15
N PHE A 652 -14.91 -12.77 3.87
CA PHE A 652 -16.14 -13.32 4.45
C PHE A 652 -16.09 -13.38 5.97
N LEU A 653 -15.03 -13.97 6.53
CA LEU A 653 -14.87 -14.07 7.98
C LEU A 653 -14.69 -12.69 8.64
N HIS A 654 -13.93 -11.79 8.01
CA HIS A 654 -13.78 -10.41 8.49
C HIS A 654 -15.12 -9.67 8.51
N THR A 655 -15.93 -9.78 7.45
CA THR A 655 -17.25 -9.15 7.40
C THR A 655 -18.20 -9.73 8.44
N VAL A 656 -18.20 -11.06 8.66
CA VAL A 656 -18.99 -11.66 9.75
C VAL A 656 -18.58 -11.05 11.09
N GLY A 657 -17.27 -10.91 11.35
CA GLY A 657 -16.77 -10.26 12.56
C GLY A 657 -17.22 -8.80 12.68
N GLU A 658 -17.16 -8.04 11.59
CA GLU A 658 -17.59 -6.64 11.53
C GLU A 658 -19.09 -6.46 11.82
N VAL A 659 -19.95 -7.28 11.21
CA VAL A 659 -21.41 -7.22 11.41
C VAL A 659 -21.79 -7.51 12.87
N ILE A 660 -21.00 -8.34 13.57
CA ILE A 660 -21.20 -8.63 15.00
C ILE A 660 -20.72 -7.47 15.88
N LEU A 661 -19.54 -6.89 15.58
CA LEU A 661 -18.88 -5.91 16.43
C LEU A 661 -19.36 -4.47 16.18
N SER A 662 -19.42 -4.04 14.92
CA SER A 662 -19.55 -2.63 14.53
C SER A 662 -20.80 -1.92 15.10
N PRO A 663 -22.01 -2.51 15.08
CA PRO A 663 -23.20 -1.87 15.65
C PRO A 663 -23.14 -1.69 17.19
N THR A 664 -22.27 -2.43 17.87
CA THR A 664 -22.24 -2.47 19.33
C THR A 664 -21.39 -1.37 19.96
N GLY A 665 -20.31 -0.94 19.30
CA GLY A 665 -19.33 0.00 19.85
C GLY A 665 -19.90 1.40 20.13
N LEU A 666 -20.45 2.05 19.11
CA LEU A 666 -21.05 3.40 19.25
C LEU A 666 -22.30 3.38 20.14
N SER A 667 -23.13 2.34 20.03
CA SER A 667 -24.30 2.16 20.90
C SER A 667 -23.91 2.05 22.37
N TYR A 668 -22.77 1.41 22.66
CA TYR A 668 -22.27 1.29 24.02
C TYR A 668 -21.87 2.63 24.62
N VAL A 669 -21.03 3.39 23.92
CA VAL A 669 -20.58 4.70 24.41
C VAL A 669 -21.78 5.60 24.67
N ALA A 670 -22.78 5.59 23.77
CA ALA A 670 -24.00 6.38 23.94
C ALA A 670 -24.82 5.99 25.20
N LYS A 671 -24.87 4.71 25.54
CA LYS A 671 -25.64 4.19 26.68
C LYS A 671 -24.91 4.33 28.02
N THR A 672 -23.59 4.17 27.99
CA THR A 672 -22.75 4.04 29.19
C THR A 672 -22.14 5.37 29.61
N ALA A 673 -21.83 6.27 28.67
CA ALA A 673 -21.20 7.53 28.98
C ALA A 673 -22.08 8.41 29.90
N PRO A 674 -21.47 9.17 30.83
CA PRO A 674 -22.16 10.22 31.56
C PRO A 674 -22.65 11.31 30.61
N LYS A 675 -23.84 11.87 30.84
CA LYS A 675 -24.42 12.91 29.96
C LYS A 675 -23.47 14.09 29.71
N LYS A 676 -22.71 14.50 30.73
CA LYS A 676 -21.75 15.61 30.66
C LYS A 676 -20.47 15.27 29.87
N ALA A 677 -20.09 14.00 29.78
CA ALA A 677 -18.86 13.53 29.14
C ALA A 677 -19.10 12.77 27.82
N MET A 678 -20.36 12.63 27.39
CA MET A 678 -20.77 11.83 26.24
C MET A 678 -20.05 12.25 24.94
N SER A 679 -20.01 13.55 24.64
CA SER A 679 -19.34 14.07 23.44
C SER A 679 -17.83 13.81 23.45
N SER A 680 -17.18 14.01 24.61
CA SER A 680 -15.75 13.74 24.78
C SER A 680 -15.42 12.26 24.60
N LEU A 681 -16.22 11.37 25.19
CA LEU A 681 -16.02 9.92 25.09
C LEU A 681 -16.30 9.39 23.68
N MET A 682 -17.23 9.99 22.94
CA MET A 682 -17.42 9.71 21.52
C MET A 682 -16.21 10.15 20.68
N GLY A 683 -15.63 11.32 20.97
CA GLY A 683 -14.40 11.77 20.33
C GLY A 683 -13.21 10.84 20.61
N ILE A 684 -13.04 10.43 21.87
CA ILE A 684 -12.02 9.46 22.28
C ILE A 684 -12.22 8.11 21.57
N TRP A 685 -13.46 7.65 21.40
CA TRP A 685 -13.75 6.43 20.67
C TRP A 685 -13.24 6.50 19.21
N PHE A 686 -13.50 7.60 18.49
CA PHE A 686 -12.99 7.77 17.13
C PHE A 686 -11.47 7.92 17.06
N LEU A 687 -10.83 8.49 18.10
CA LEU A 687 -9.38 8.56 18.19
C LEU A 687 -8.73 7.16 18.18
N SER A 688 -9.42 6.13 18.67
CA SER A 688 -8.92 4.75 18.59
C SER A 688 -8.79 4.24 17.16
N SER A 689 -9.71 4.61 16.26
CA SER A 689 -9.64 4.26 14.84
C SER A 689 -8.49 4.98 14.14
N PHE A 690 -8.17 6.22 14.56
CA PHE A 690 -6.97 6.92 14.09
C PHE A 690 -5.69 6.16 14.43
N VAL A 691 -5.53 5.77 15.70
CA VAL A 691 -4.36 5.00 16.15
C VAL A 691 -4.30 3.64 15.44
N ALA A 692 -5.42 2.95 15.32
CA ALA A 692 -5.50 1.66 14.62
C ALA A 692 -5.08 1.79 13.14
N GLY A 693 -5.52 2.84 12.44
CA GLY A 693 -5.12 3.10 11.05
C GLY A 693 -3.61 3.35 10.89
N LEU A 694 -3.02 4.15 11.77
CA LEU A 694 -1.56 4.38 11.77
C LEU A 694 -0.78 3.08 12.02
N MET A 695 -1.19 2.31 13.03
CA MET A 695 -0.54 1.05 13.36
C MET A 695 -0.70 0.03 12.22
N ALA A 696 -1.87 -0.05 11.60
CA ALA A 696 -2.12 -0.93 10.47
C ALA A 696 -1.19 -0.62 9.28
N GLY A 697 -1.03 0.68 8.96
CA GLY A 697 -0.11 1.12 7.92
C GLY A 697 1.35 0.75 8.21
N ASN A 698 1.82 1.01 9.43
CA ASN A 698 3.18 0.67 9.85
C ASN A 698 3.43 -0.85 9.85
N LEU A 699 2.48 -1.64 10.37
CA LEU A 699 2.59 -3.11 10.35
C LEU A 699 2.63 -3.66 8.93
N SER A 700 1.86 -3.11 7.99
CA SER A 700 1.89 -3.57 6.60
C SER A 700 3.26 -3.41 5.94
N GLY A 701 4.10 -2.49 6.43
CA GLY A 701 5.48 -2.34 5.97
C GLY A 701 6.46 -3.37 6.53
N LEU A 702 6.03 -4.22 7.47
CA LEU A 702 6.86 -5.29 8.03
C LEU A 702 6.77 -6.60 7.23
N VAL A 703 5.91 -6.69 6.22
CA VAL A 703 5.75 -7.90 5.40
C VAL A 703 7.10 -8.34 4.82
N ASP A 704 7.78 -7.48 4.07
CA ASP A 704 9.06 -7.84 3.44
C ASP A 704 10.18 -8.08 4.49
N PRO A 705 10.38 -7.22 5.52
CA PRO A 705 11.37 -7.48 6.58
C PRO A 705 11.17 -8.80 7.35
N ILE A 706 9.92 -9.25 7.52
CA ILE A 706 9.63 -10.55 8.16
C ILE A 706 10.02 -11.69 7.22
N ILE A 707 9.70 -11.60 5.94
CA ILE A 707 10.04 -12.62 4.93
C ILE A 707 11.56 -12.75 4.75
N THR A 708 12.28 -11.62 4.71
CA THR A 708 13.75 -11.60 4.54
C THR A 708 14.50 -12.00 5.81
N GLY A 709 13.81 -12.09 6.95
CA GLY A 709 14.40 -12.43 8.25
C GLY A 709 15.11 -11.28 8.96
N GLU A 710 14.98 -10.04 8.46
CA GLU A 710 15.43 -8.82 9.15
C GLU A 710 14.67 -8.62 10.47
N VAL A 711 13.37 -8.89 10.45
CA VAL A 711 12.51 -8.89 11.64
C VAL A 711 12.26 -10.32 12.06
N LYS A 712 12.83 -10.72 13.22
CA LYS A 712 12.63 -12.05 13.79
C LYS A 712 11.41 -12.05 14.70
N LEU A 713 10.43 -12.88 14.38
CA LEU A 713 9.29 -13.16 15.24
C LEU A 713 9.59 -14.35 16.17
N PRO A 714 8.81 -14.52 17.26
CA PRO A 714 8.93 -15.69 18.14
C PRO A 714 8.61 -17.03 17.45
N TRP A 715 8.03 -16.98 16.25
CA TRP A 715 7.72 -18.11 15.38
C TRP A 715 8.37 -17.91 14.01
N ASN A 716 8.54 -19.01 13.28
CA ASN A 716 8.99 -19.01 11.89
C ASN A 716 8.36 -20.23 11.19
N ILE A 717 7.19 -20.01 10.59
CA ILE A 717 6.48 -20.96 9.72
C ILE A 717 6.77 -20.70 8.23
N GLY A 718 7.44 -19.59 7.91
CA GLY A 718 8.03 -19.28 6.61
C GLY A 718 7.20 -18.33 5.76
N GLY A 719 7.87 -17.38 5.12
CA GLY A 719 7.30 -16.47 4.13
C GLY A 719 6.26 -15.51 4.71
N GLU A 720 5.26 -15.14 3.90
CA GLU A 720 4.20 -14.20 4.30
C GLU A 720 3.28 -14.77 5.40
N ALA A 721 3.35 -16.08 5.68
CA ALA A 721 2.52 -16.74 6.68
C ALA A 721 2.83 -16.24 8.10
N ASP A 722 4.10 -15.93 8.37
CA ASP A 722 4.57 -15.40 9.66
C ASP A 722 3.92 -14.05 10.00
N PHE A 723 3.76 -13.19 8.98
CA PHE A 723 3.10 -11.91 9.12
C PHE A 723 1.60 -12.06 9.42
N TYR A 724 0.89 -12.93 8.69
CA TYR A 724 -0.54 -13.13 8.94
C TYR A 724 -0.83 -13.82 10.28
N LEU A 725 0.08 -14.69 10.75
CA LEU A 725 -0.04 -15.33 12.06
C LEU A 725 -0.04 -14.32 13.22
N LEU A 726 0.62 -13.16 13.07
CA LEU A 726 0.53 -12.06 14.03
C LEU A 726 -0.92 -11.67 14.32
N PHE A 727 -1.74 -11.51 13.28
CA PHE A 727 -3.15 -11.10 13.44
C PHE A 727 -4.03 -12.23 13.96
N VAL A 728 -3.70 -13.49 13.66
CA VAL A 728 -4.39 -14.66 14.27
C VAL A 728 -4.21 -14.62 15.78
N LEU A 729 -2.97 -14.55 16.26
CA LEU A 729 -2.64 -14.60 17.68
C LEU A 729 -3.17 -13.37 18.43
N THR A 730 -2.96 -12.18 17.88
CA THR A 730 -3.41 -10.94 18.52
C THR A 730 -4.94 -10.82 18.55
N SER A 731 -5.63 -11.08 17.44
CA SER A 731 -7.10 -10.94 17.39
C SER A 731 -7.81 -12.06 18.15
N CYS A 732 -7.42 -13.33 17.98
CA CYS A 732 -8.02 -14.43 18.74
C CYS A 732 -7.70 -14.32 20.23
N GLY A 733 -6.46 -13.98 20.59
CA GLY A 733 -6.04 -13.77 21.97
C GLY A 733 -6.83 -12.64 22.64
N ALA A 734 -6.97 -11.49 21.97
CA ALA A 734 -7.78 -10.38 22.46
C ALA A 734 -9.27 -10.75 22.57
N GLY A 735 -9.80 -11.49 21.60
CA GLY A 735 -11.19 -11.94 21.60
C GLY A 735 -11.51 -12.91 22.73
N LEU A 736 -10.62 -13.87 23.02
CA LEU A 736 -10.75 -14.75 24.17
C LEU A 736 -10.61 -13.97 25.49
N LEU A 737 -9.64 -13.06 25.57
CA LEU A 737 -9.40 -12.25 26.76
C LEU A 737 -10.63 -11.44 27.15
N ILE A 738 -11.26 -10.72 26.22
CA ILE A 738 -12.44 -9.89 26.54
C ILE A 738 -13.66 -10.75 26.98
N ILE A 739 -13.79 -11.95 26.43
CA ILE A 739 -14.83 -12.91 26.86
C ILE A 739 -14.56 -13.37 28.29
N LEU A 740 -13.31 -13.70 28.61
CA LEU A 740 -12.91 -14.13 29.95
C LEU A 740 -13.09 -13.02 30.99
N VAL A 741 -12.75 -11.77 30.66
CA VAL A 741 -12.94 -10.64 31.58
C VAL A 741 -14.36 -10.07 31.58
N SER A 742 -15.27 -10.58 30.73
CA SER A 742 -16.66 -10.10 30.62
C SER A 742 -17.42 -10.02 31.96
N PRO A 743 -17.31 -10.99 32.90
CA PRO A 743 -17.99 -10.89 34.19
C PRO A 743 -17.53 -9.67 34.99
N LEU A 744 -16.22 -9.40 35.03
CA LEU A 744 -15.63 -8.24 35.71
C LEU A 744 -16.10 -6.93 35.07
N LEU A 745 -16.09 -6.85 33.74
CA LEU A 745 -16.54 -5.64 33.02
C LEU A 745 -18.03 -5.38 33.24
N THR A 746 -18.84 -6.43 33.38
CA THR A 746 -20.27 -6.30 33.70
C THR A 746 -20.47 -5.82 35.14
N MET A 747 -19.61 -6.21 36.09
CA MET A 747 -19.66 -5.71 37.47
C MET A 747 -19.35 -4.21 37.53
N LEU A 748 -18.30 -3.75 36.83
CA LEU A 748 -17.93 -2.34 36.76
C LEU A 748 -19.02 -1.44 36.16
N GLN A 749 -19.94 -1.99 35.36
CA GLN A 749 -21.08 -1.26 34.82
C GLN A 749 -22.22 -1.05 35.82
N ARG A 750 -22.34 -1.92 36.85
CA ARG A 750 -23.48 -1.93 37.78
C ARG A 750 -23.42 -0.84 38.85
N ASP A 751 -22.28 -0.17 39.01
CA ASP A 751 -22.06 0.90 40.01
C ASP A 751 -22.93 2.15 39.81
N ARG A 752 -23.78 2.20 38.77
CA ARG A 752 -24.81 3.24 38.61
C ARG A 752 -26.03 3.06 39.51
N LYS A 753 -26.17 1.93 40.20
CA LYS A 753 -27.22 1.74 41.21
C LYS A 753 -26.63 2.03 42.59
N HIS A 754 -26.51 3.31 42.95
CA HIS A 754 -26.71 3.86 44.30
C HIS A 754 -26.67 5.37 44.26
#